data_AF-A0A3B5A303-F1
#
_entry.id   AF-A0A3B5A303-F1
#
_cell.length_a   1.000
_cell.length_b   1.000
_cell.length_c   1.000
_cell.angle_alpha   90.00
_cell.angle_beta   90.00
_cell.angle_gamma   90.00
#
_symmetry.space_group_name_H-M   'P 1'
#
loop_
_entity.id
_entity.type
_entity.pdbx_description
1 polymer ?
#
loop_
_entity_poly.entity_id
_entity_poly.type
_entity_poly.pdbx_seq_one_letter_code
_entity_poly.pdbx_strand_id
1 'polypeptide(L)'
;MLARLFRLHGLLVASHPWEVIVGTLALTVCLVSMNNLATSSQMCSWNECPKVEEKVHSSDIIILTVTRCMAIIYIYFQFKNLRQLGSKYILGIAGLFTVFSSFVFSTVVIHFFGKELTGLNEALPFFLLLIDLSKACALAKFALSSNSQEEVRENISEGMAILGPTFTLDALVECLVIGIGTMSGVPQLEIMCCFGCMSVLANYFVFMTFFPACVSLVLELSRESREGRPIWQLSHFARVLAEEEDNKPNPVTQRVKIIMSLGLALVHAHTRLLSEHSGQNRTEELPIPKRLISGGTQWPVKLSSMDLEQVITLGLALLLAVKYVFFEQAETESSLSLKSPIISSPPTQKPWMAEDCCRKELPTPKPQKTSNGSLATSPTFLAVSDSACGSCSEESLAQTPCAPQSVSEPRSLEECMAILSDPQGGAHLLSDAEVMTLVTSCKILNYKLEAVLETPERGVAIRRQMLSPKLPVATALACLPYKDYDYSKVMGTCCENVIGFMPVPVGVAGPLLLDEKQFYVPMATTEGCLVASTNRGCRALSLSGGCSSRILADSMTRGPVVRLPSACRAAEVKVWLETSDGFSLIKEAFDQTSRFARLEKLLVCIAGRNLYIRFQSLTGDAMGMNMLSKGTEHALRRLQQQYPDVEVLSVSGNYCIDKKSAAINWIMGRGKSAVCEATIPAKVVREVLKSSTAALVELNISKNLVGSAMAGSIGGFNAHAANIVAAIYIACGQDPAQTVGSSNCITQMEPAGPAGEDLYISCTMPSIELGTVGGGTNLPPQQACLQMLGVQGTSPEQPGENARQLARVVCATVLAGELSLMAALAAGHLVKSHMTHNSAVDVMMTCVQNANLMPECMLY
;
A
#
# COMPACT_ATOMS: atom_id res chain seq x y z
N MET A 1 31.37 -39.14 -22.20
CA MET A 1 30.16 -39.17 -23.03
C MET A 1 29.10 -38.17 -22.58
N LEU A 2 28.66 -38.17 -21.32
CA LEU A 2 27.56 -37.30 -20.84
C LEU A 2 27.69 -35.81 -21.22
N ALA A 3 28.83 -35.17 -20.92
CA ALA A 3 29.06 -33.76 -21.27
C ALA A 3 28.93 -33.45 -22.77
N ARG A 4 29.25 -34.41 -23.66
CA ARG A 4 29.08 -34.25 -25.12
C ARG A 4 27.60 -34.24 -25.52
N LEU A 5 26.74 -34.97 -24.81
CA LEU A 5 25.29 -34.93 -25.04
C LEU A 5 24.71 -33.60 -24.58
N PHE A 6 25.12 -33.11 -23.39
CA PHE A 6 24.71 -31.79 -22.91
C PHE A 6 25.21 -30.64 -23.79
N ARG A 7 26.42 -30.75 -24.36
CA ARG A 7 26.91 -29.78 -25.36
C ARG A 7 26.05 -29.77 -26.63
N LEU A 8 25.75 -30.94 -27.20
CA LEU A 8 24.90 -31.06 -28.38
C LEU A 8 23.48 -30.52 -28.12
N HIS A 9 22.92 -30.78 -26.94
CA HIS A 9 21.64 -30.25 -26.50
C HIS A 9 21.67 -28.73 -26.32
N GLY A 10 22.70 -28.19 -25.65
CA GLY A 10 22.89 -26.75 -25.49
C GLY A 10 23.05 -26.03 -26.83
N LEU A 11 23.79 -26.62 -27.78
CA LEU A 11 23.94 -26.10 -29.14
C LEU A 11 22.62 -26.09 -29.91
N LEU A 12 21.82 -27.17 -29.83
CA LEU A 12 20.48 -27.24 -30.43
C LEU A 12 19.58 -26.11 -29.89
N VAL A 13 19.52 -25.98 -28.56
CA VAL A 13 18.69 -25.00 -27.85
C VAL A 13 19.12 -23.55 -28.14
N ALA A 14 20.42 -23.29 -28.25
CA ALA A 14 20.95 -21.95 -28.55
C ALA A 14 20.85 -21.57 -30.04
N SER A 15 20.84 -22.55 -30.95
CA SER A 15 20.82 -22.31 -32.41
C SER A 15 19.41 -22.13 -32.98
N HIS A 16 18.39 -22.70 -32.33
CA HIS A 16 16.98 -22.62 -32.72
C HIS A 16 16.12 -22.01 -31.60
N PRO A 17 16.43 -20.78 -31.14
CA PRO A 17 15.82 -20.25 -29.93
C PRO A 17 14.32 -19.99 -30.10
N TRP A 18 13.88 -19.52 -31.29
CA TRP A 18 12.47 -19.28 -31.57
C TRP A 18 11.65 -20.57 -31.57
N GLU A 19 12.15 -21.61 -32.23
CA GLU A 19 11.50 -22.91 -32.34
C GLU A 19 11.41 -23.60 -30.97
N VAL A 20 12.46 -23.48 -30.14
CA VAL A 20 12.46 -24.03 -28.77
C VAL A 20 11.57 -23.23 -27.84
N ILE A 21 11.56 -21.90 -27.90
CA ILE A 21 10.66 -21.06 -27.09
C ILE A 21 9.20 -21.32 -27.46
N VAL A 22 8.86 -21.25 -28.75
CA VAL A 22 7.49 -21.50 -29.24
C VAL A 22 7.07 -22.95 -28.99
N GLY A 23 7.95 -23.93 -29.21
CA GLY A 23 7.68 -25.33 -28.92
C GLY A 23 7.45 -25.61 -27.44
N THR A 24 8.23 -24.99 -26.55
CA THR A 24 8.06 -25.11 -25.10
C THR A 24 6.78 -24.45 -24.62
N LEU A 25 6.50 -23.22 -25.08
CA LEU A 25 5.24 -22.51 -24.81
C LEU A 25 4.03 -23.29 -25.31
N ALA A 26 4.08 -23.81 -26.54
CA ALA A 26 3.02 -24.63 -27.11
C ALA A 26 2.82 -25.92 -26.30
N LEU A 27 3.89 -26.60 -25.87
CA LEU A 27 3.78 -27.78 -25.00
C LEU A 27 3.11 -27.43 -23.66
N THR A 28 3.53 -26.35 -22.99
CA THR A 28 2.90 -25.89 -21.73
C THR A 28 1.42 -25.53 -21.93
N VAL A 29 1.08 -24.81 -23.00
CA VAL A 29 -0.32 -24.44 -23.33
C VAL A 29 -1.15 -25.66 -23.73
N CYS A 30 -0.57 -26.65 -24.42
CA CYS A 30 -1.23 -27.91 -24.74
C CYS A 30 -1.52 -28.72 -23.46
N LEU A 31 -0.58 -28.79 -22.51
CA LEU A 31 -0.79 -29.43 -21.21
C LEU A 31 -1.91 -28.74 -20.40
N VAL A 32 -2.00 -27.40 -20.44
CA VAL A 32 -3.16 -26.65 -19.89
C VAL A 32 -4.46 -27.01 -20.63
N SER A 33 -4.41 -27.13 -21.95
CA SER A 33 -5.60 -27.29 -22.80
C SER A 33 -6.18 -28.70 -22.79
N MET A 34 -5.35 -29.74 -22.71
CA MET A 34 -5.81 -31.14 -22.64
C MET A 34 -6.67 -31.40 -21.40
N ASN A 35 -6.42 -30.70 -20.29
CA ASN A 35 -7.23 -30.74 -19.07
C ASN A 35 -8.65 -30.16 -19.24
N ASN A 36 -8.92 -29.37 -20.29
CA ASN A 36 -10.29 -28.95 -20.61
C ASN A 36 -11.05 -29.95 -21.50
N LEU A 37 -10.35 -30.87 -22.17
CA LEU A 37 -10.95 -31.88 -23.05
C LEU A 37 -11.15 -33.23 -22.34
N ALA A 38 -10.19 -33.64 -21.52
CA ALA A 38 -10.27 -34.90 -20.74
C ALA A 38 -11.42 -34.91 -19.72
N THR A 39 -11.87 -33.73 -19.24
CA THR A 39 -13.00 -33.59 -18.31
C THR A 39 -14.37 -33.93 -18.90
N SER A 40 -14.48 -34.29 -20.18
CA SER A 40 -15.74 -34.71 -20.80
C SER A 40 -16.03 -36.22 -20.68
N SER A 41 -15.05 -37.05 -20.29
CA SER A 41 -15.15 -38.51 -20.49
C SER A 41 -14.80 -39.39 -19.28
N GLN A 42 -14.77 -38.84 -18.06
CA GLN A 42 -14.53 -39.65 -16.86
C GLN A 42 -15.63 -39.46 -15.80
N MET A 43 -16.77 -40.12 -16.03
CA MET A 43 -17.70 -40.48 -14.96
C MET A 43 -17.24 -41.81 -14.31
N CYS A 44 -17.49 -41.93 -13.00
CA CYS A 44 -17.45 -43.16 -12.20
C CYS A 44 -16.09 -43.86 -12.00
N SER A 45 -15.39 -43.52 -10.92
CA SER A 45 -15.31 -44.36 -9.69
C SER A 45 -14.54 -43.58 -8.60
N TRP A 46 -14.29 -44.19 -7.43
CA TRP A 46 -13.87 -43.53 -6.17
C TRP A 46 -15.02 -42.79 -5.47
N ASN A 47 -16.03 -43.56 -5.05
CA ASN A 47 -16.83 -43.20 -3.87
C ASN A 47 -15.96 -43.31 -2.59
N GLU A 48 -16.39 -42.61 -1.55
CA GLU A 48 -15.81 -42.60 -0.19
C GLU A 48 -14.46 -41.88 -0.04
N CYS A 49 -14.52 -40.55 -0.11
CA CYS A 49 -13.81 -39.72 0.86
C CYS A 49 -14.79 -38.68 1.42
N PRO A 50 -15.01 -38.60 2.75
CA PRO A 50 -15.97 -37.66 3.31
C PRO A 50 -15.46 -36.23 3.15
N LYS A 51 -16.37 -35.30 2.81
CA LYS A 51 -16.11 -33.86 2.96
C LYS A 51 -16.06 -33.53 4.46
N VAL A 52 -14.89 -33.72 5.06
CA VAL A 52 -14.56 -33.10 6.33
C VAL A 52 -14.30 -31.62 6.04
N GLU A 53 -15.14 -30.74 6.58
CA GLU A 53 -14.76 -29.34 6.75
C GLU A 53 -13.64 -29.30 7.79
N GLU A 54 -12.40 -29.50 7.36
CA GLU A 54 -11.25 -29.29 8.22
C GLU A 54 -11.21 -27.81 8.62
N LYS A 55 -11.41 -27.56 9.92
CA LYS A 55 -11.03 -26.29 10.52
C LYS A 55 -9.53 -26.15 10.35
N VAL A 56 -9.12 -25.35 9.36
CA VAL A 56 -7.74 -24.86 9.24
C VAL A 56 -7.31 -24.35 10.61
N HIS A 57 -6.35 -25.04 11.23
CA HIS A 57 -5.92 -24.68 12.56
C HIS A 57 -5.10 -23.39 12.49
N SER A 58 -5.15 -22.56 13.53
CA SER A 58 -4.41 -21.29 13.55
C SER A 58 -2.90 -21.47 13.35
N SER A 59 -2.36 -22.68 13.60
CA SER A 59 -0.99 -23.09 13.31
C SER A 59 -0.64 -23.06 11.83
N ASP A 60 -1.56 -23.45 10.96
CA ASP A 60 -1.28 -23.75 9.55
C ASP A 60 -1.11 -22.42 8.80
N ILE A 61 -1.93 -21.44 9.17
CA ILE A 61 -1.80 -20.03 8.79
C ILE A 61 -0.45 -19.45 9.26
N ILE A 62 0.01 -19.78 10.46
CA ILE A 62 1.30 -19.31 10.99
C ILE A 62 2.45 -19.92 10.20
N ILE A 63 2.46 -21.24 9.98
CA ILE A 63 3.49 -21.94 9.20
C ILE A 63 3.55 -21.38 7.77
N LEU A 64 2.41 -21.28 7.09
CA LEU A 64 2.34 -20.75 5.72
C LEU A 64 2.80 -19.28 5.66
N THR A 65 2.52 -18.47 6.68
CA THR A 65 2.99 -17.09 6.79
C THR A 65 4.51 -17.01 7.01
N VAL A 66 5.06 -17.85 7.89
CA VAL A 66 6.51 -17.93 8.12
C VAL A 66 7.24 -18.36 6.85
N THR A 67 6.79 -19.42 6.18
CA THR A 67 7.39 -19.88 4.92
C THR A 67 7.33 -18.82 3.82
N ARG A 68 6.23 -18.06 3.72
CA ARG A 68 6.12 -16.90 2.82
C ARG A 68 7.12 -15.79 3.14
N CYS A 69 7.27 -15.43 4.42
CA CYS A 69 8.26 -14.44 4.85
C CYS A 69 9.69 -14.89 4.53
N MET A 70 10.02 -16.16 4.77
CA MET A 70 11.33 -16.74 4.44
C MET A 70 11.59 -16.77 2.93
N ALA A 71 10.60 -17.12 2.11
CA ALA A 71 10.71 -17.09 0.65
C ALA A 71 10.96 -15.66 0.12
N ILE A 72 10.27 -14.65 0.65
CA ILE A 72 10.48 -13.24 0.29
C ILE A 72 11.90 -12.77 0.67
N ILE A 73 12.38 -13.16 1.86
CA ILE A 73 13.74 -12.86 2.32
C ILE A 73 14.79 -13.53 1.42
N TYR A 74 14.59 -14.81 1.06
CA TYR A 74 15.47 -15.55 0.15
C TYR A 74 15.59 -14.89 -1.23
N ILE A 75 14.45 -14.56 -1.85
CA ILE A 75 14.41 -13.82 -3.13
C ILE A 75 15.16 -12.48 -3.00
N TYR A 76 14.91 -11.73 -1.93
CA TYR A 76 15.61 -10.46 -1.71
C TYR A 76 17.13 -10.63 -1.61
N PHE A 77 17.63 -11.65 -0.89
CA PHE A 77 19.06 -11.95 -0.82
C PHE A 77 19.64 -12.41 -2.17
N GLN A 78 18.96 -13.29 -2.91
CA GLN A 78 19.40 -13.69 -4.25
C GLN A 78 19.48 -12.48 -5.19
N PHE A 79 18.43 -11.66 -5.29
CA PHE A 79 18.45 -10.45 -6.15
C PHE A 79 19.48 -9.41 -5.68
N LYS A 80 19.76 -9.31 -4.38
CA LYS A 80 20.85 -8.47 -3.83
C LYS A 80 22.23 -8.97 -4.24
N ASN A 81 22.49 -10.27 -4.14
CA ASN A 81 23.75 -10.89 -4.55
C ASN A 81 23.94 -10.74 -6.07
N LEU A 82 22.89 -10.94 -6.86
CA LEU A 82 22.92 -10.69 -8.31
C LEU A 82 23.16 -9.22 -8.66
N ARG A 83 22.68 -8.27 -7.84
CA ARG A 83 22.94 -6.84 -8.04
C ARG A 83 24.40 -6.46 -7.78
N GLN A 84 25.10 -7.16 -6.89
CA GLN A 84 26.54 -6.97 -6.66
C GLN A 84 27.39 -7.39 -7.88
N LEU A 85 26.88 -8.29 -8.74
CA LEU A 85 27.55 -8.74 -9.98
C LEU A 85 27.41 -7.76 -11.17
N GLY A 86 26.83 -6.57 -10.96
CA GLY A 86 27.09 -5.38 -11.78
C GLY A 86 26.41 -5.24 -13.15
N SER A 87 25.79 -6.29 -13.71
CA SER A 87 25.16 -6.21 -15.04
C SER A 87 23.62 -6.15 -15.00
N LYS A 88 23.05 -5.10 -15.61
CA LYS A 88 21.59 -4.94 -15.81
C LYS A 88 20.96 -6.11 -16.58
N TYR A 89 21.72 -6.75 -17.47
CA TYR A 89 21.26 -7.87 -18.29
C TYR A 89 21.13 -9.17 -17.48
N ILE A 90 22.08 -9.46 -16.60
CA ILE A 90 22.01 -10.64 -15.70
C ILE A 90 20.77 -10.53 -14.81
N LEU A 91 20.49 -9.35 -14.27
CA LEU A 91 19.32 -9.10 -13.42
C LEU A 91 17.99 -9.29 -14.18
N GLY A 92 17.93 -8.84 -15.45
CA GLY A 92 16.76 -9.03 -16.31
C GLY A 92 16.55 -10.50 -16.73
N ILE A 93 17.63 -11.20 -17.07
CA ILE A 93 17.63 -12.63 -17.43
C ILE A 93 17.19 -13.49 -16.24
N ALA A 94 17.71 -13.21 -15.03
CA ALA A 94 17.28 -13.88 -13.80
C ALA A 94 15.80 -13.64 -13.49
N GLY A 95 15.31 -12.39 -13.62
CA GLY A 95 13.90 -12.07 -13.44
C GLY A 95 12.98 -12.80 -14.44
N LEU A 96 13.37 -12.87 -15.71
CA LEU A 96 12.63 -13.60 -16.75
C LEU A 96 12.56 -15.11 -16.45
N PHE A 97 13.67 -15.69 -16.00
CA PHE A 97 13.73 -17.09 -15.57
C PHE A 97 12.78 -17.37 -14.39
N THR A 98 12.83 -16.56 -13.32
CA THR A 98 11.94 -16.72 -12.16
C THR A 98 10.45 -16.67 -12.55
N VAL A 99 10.07 -15.70 -13.41
CA VAL A 99 8.68 -15.55 -13.87
C VAL A 99 8.23 -16.75 -14.70
N PHE A 100 9.04 -17.22 -15.64
CA PHE A 100 8.66 -18.34 -16.50
C PHE A 100 8.68 -19.69 -15.77
N SER A 101 9.68 -19.94 -14.92
CA SER A 101 9.72 -21.12 -14.04
C SER A 101 8.48 -21.17 -13.13
N SER A 102 8.03 -20.02 -12.60
CA SER A 102 6.80 -19.93 -11.80
C SER A 102 5.54 -20.25 -12.62
N PHE A 103 5.47 -19.81 -13.87
CA PHE A 103 4.35 -20.11 -14.78
C PHE A 103 4.27 -21.61 -15.13
N VAL A 104 5.41 -22.24 -15.43
CA VAL A 104 5.49 -23.69 -15.69
C VAL A 104 5.15 -24.49 -14.43
N PHE A 105 5.70 -24.11 -13.27
CA PHE A 105 5.36 -24.72 -11.98
C PHE A 105 3.85 -24.64 -11.68
N SER A 106 3.26 -23.45 -11.83
CA SER A 106 1.82 -23.24 -11.60
C SER A 106 0.97 -24.12 -12.51
N THR A 107 1.34 -24.24 -13.78
CA THR A 107 0.69 -25.13 -14.75
C THR A 107 0.76 -26.60 -14.32
N VAL A 108 1.94 -27.05 -13.87
CA VAL A 108 2.18 -28.43 -13.43
C VAL A 108 1.38 -28.76 -12.16
N VAL A 109 1.32 -27.84 -11.19
CA VAL A 109 0.51 -28.01 -9.96
C VAL A 109 -0.98 -28.08 -10.28
N ILE A 110 -1.50 -27.18 -11.11
CA ILE A 110 -2.92 -27.16 -11.54
C ILE A 110 -3.29 -28.45 -12.31
N HIS A 111 -2.35 -29.02 -13.07
CA HIS A 111 -2.57 -30.29 -13.77
C HIS A 111 -2.64 -31.48 -12.80
N PHE A 112 -1.80 -31.51 -11.75
CA PHE A 112 -1.69 -32.66 -10.85
C PHE A 112 -2.75 -32.68 -9.74
N PHE A 113 -3.18 -31.52 -9.24
CA PHE A 113 -4.13 -31.39 -8.12
C PHE A 113 -5.56 -31.01 -8.53
N GLY A 114 -5.83 -30.88 -9.83
CA GLY A 114 -7.17 -30.52 -10.34
C GLY A 114 -7.47 -29.01 -10.27
N LYS A 115 -8.73 -28.64 -10.55
CA LYS A 115 -9.13 -27.23 -10.76
C LYS A 115 -9.35 -26.42 -9.47
N GLU A 116 -8.84 -26.85 -8.32
CA GLU A 116 -8.90 -26.08 -7.08
C GLU A 116 -7.61 -25.25 -6.88
N LEU A 117 -7.76 -23.92 -6.91
CA LEU A 117 -6.66 -22.95 -6.74
C LEU A 117 -6.11 -22.86 -5.30
N THR A 118 -6.68 -23.63 -4.38
CA THR A 118 -6.28 -23.72 -2.96
C THR A 118 -4.83 -24.19 -2.83
N GLY A 119 -4.51 -25.36 -3.39
CA GLY A 119 -3.17 -25.94 -3.33
C GLY A 119 -2.06 -25.08 -3.95
N LEU A 120 -2.37 -24.23 -4.95
CA LEU A 120 -1.36 -23.33 -5.54
C LEU A 120 -0.86 -22.28 -4.55
N ASN A 121 -1.75 -21.71 -3.73
CA ASN A 121 -1.38 -20.71 -2.71
C ASN A 121 -0.53 -21.28 -1.56
N GLU A 122 -0.58 -22.60 -1.39
CA GLU A 122 0.21 -23.36 -0.42
C GLU A 122 1.53 -23.85 -1.03
N ALA A 123 1.54 -24.20 -2.33
CA ALA A 123 2.70 -24.70 -3.05
C ALA A 123 3.73 -23.62 -3.45
N LEU A 124 3.28 -22.40 -3.78
CA LEU A 124 4.14 -21.30 -4.27
C LEU A 124 5.35 -20.96 -3.38
N PRO A 125 5.26 -20.89 -2.03
CA PRO A 125 6.41 -20.61 -1.17
C PRO A 125 7.52 -21.68 -1.27
N PHE A 126 7.16 -22.95 -1.44
CA PHE A 126 8.13 -24.04 -1.60
C PHE A 126 8.86 -23.95 -2.94
N PHE A 127 8.15 -23.58 -4.01
CA PHE A 127 8.79 -23.32 -5.30
C PHE A 127 9.81 -22.17 -5.23
N LEU A 128 9.45 -21.08 -4.55
CA LEU A 128 10.34 -19.92 -4.38
C LEU A 128 11.54 -20.19 -3.47
N LEU A 129 11.52 -21.24 -2.65
CA LEU A 129 12.65 -21.69 -1.82
C LEU A 129 13.55 -22.72 -2.53
N LEU A 130 13.05 -23.41 -3.55
CA LEU A 130 13.76 -24.47 -4.29
C LEU A 130 14.26 -24.01 -5.67
N ILE A 131 14.10 -22.73 -6.02
CA ILE A 131 14.58 -22.16 -7.28
C ILE A 131 16.05 -21.73 -7.20
N ASP A 132 16.92 -22.54 -7.80
CA ASP A 132 18.35 -22.24 -7.94
C ASP A 132 18.60 -21.19 -9.05
N LEU A 133 18.64 -19.91 -8.66
CA LEU A 133 19.04 -18.81 -9.55
C LEU A 133 20.56 -18.74 -9.78
N SER A 134 21.37 -19.40 -8.95
CA SER A 134 22.84 -19.28 -8.99
C SER A 134 23.40 -19.88 -10.27
N LYS A 135 22.97 -21.10 -10.62
CA LYS A 135 23.42 -21.84 -11.82
C LYS A 135 22.83 -21.25 -13.10
N ALA A 136 21.60 -20.73 -13.06
CA ALA A 136 21.01 -19.94 -14.15
C ALA A 136 21.88 -18.72 -14.45
N CYS A 137 22.33 -17.99 -13.42
CA CYS A 137 23.19 -16.83 -13.61
C CYS A 137 24.61 -17.19 -14.05
N ALA A 138 25.16 -18.34 -13.64
CA ALA A 138 26.42 -18.86 -14.19
C ALA A 138 26.33 -19.06 -15.71
N LEU A 139 25.31 -19.80 -16.20
CA LEU A 139 25.11 -20.00 -17.64
C LEU A 139 24.90 -18.68 -18.39
N ALA A 140 24.20 -17.70 -17.80
CA ALA A 140 24.05 -16.37 -18.38
C ALA A 140 25.40 -15.62 -18.53
N LYS A 141 26.36 -15.80 -17.61
CA LYS A 141 27.72 -15.23 -17.75
C LYS A 141 28.48 -15.84 -18.93
N PHE A 142 28.39 -17.16 -19.15
CA PHE A 142 29.00 -17.82 -20.32
C PHE A 142 28.51 -17.21 -21.64
N ALA A 143 27.20 -16.91 -21.74
CA ALA A 143 26.65 -16.28 -22.95
C ALA A 143 27.12 -14.81 -23.12
N LEU A 144 27.16 -14.06 -22.01
CA LEU A 144 27.51 -12.62 -21.98
C LEU A 144 28.98 -12.30 -22.22
N SER A 145 29.89 -13.28 -22.14
CA SER A 145 31.32 -13.11 -22.36
C SER A 145 31.78 -13.23 -23.83
N SER A 146 30.86 -13.56 -24.74
CA SER A 146 31.12 -13.72 -26.18
C SER A 146 31.29 -12.40 -26.93
N ASN A 147 32.04 -12.38 -28.03
CA ASN A 147 32.15 -11.24 -28.96
C ASN A 147 31.22 -11.37 -30.19
N SER A 148 30.99 -12.59 -30.67
CA SER A 148 30.20 -12.89 -31.89
C SER A 148 28.96 -13.74 -31.60
N GLN A 149 28.04 -13.87 -32.56
CA GLN A 149 26.83 -14.70 -32.39
C GLN A 149 27.12 -16.21 -32.43
N GLU A 150 28.07 -16.64 -33.24
CA GLU A 150 28.51 -18.06 -33.24
C GLU A 150 29.14 -18.42 -31.89
N GLU A 151 29.89 -17.50 -31.29
CA GLU A 151 30.49 -17.62 -29.95
C GLU A 151 29.44 -17.57 -28.82
N VAL A 152 28.30 -16.86 -28.96
CA VAL A 152 27.17 -17.00 -28.00
C VAL A 152 26.70 -18.45 -27.96
N ARG A 153 26.47 -19.05 -29.13
CA ARG A 153 25.92 -20.41 -29.26
C ARG A 153 26.91 -21.46 -28.77
N GLU A 154 28.19 -21.34 -29.13
CA GLU A 154 29.25 -22.20 -28.62
C GLU A 154 29.45 -22.04 -27.09
N ASN A 155 29.49 -20.82 -26.55
CA ASN A 155 29.66 -20.60 -25.11
C ASN A 155 28.47 -21.11 -24.30
N ILE A 156 27.22 -20.96 -24.78
CA ILE A 156 26.04 -21.58 -24.16
C ILE A 156 26.17 -23.12 -24.23
N SER A 157 26.63 -23.68 -25.35
CA SER A 157 26.82 -25.13 -25.48
C SER A 157 27.86 -25.68 -24.50
N GLU A 158 28.97 -24.96 -24.28
CA GLU A 158 30.03 -25.37 -23.36
C GLU A 158 29.61 -25.16 -21.89
N GLY A 159 28.93 -24.05 -21.59
CA GLY A 159 28.31 -23.82 -20.28
C GLY A 159 27.30 -24.93 -19.93
N MET A 160 26.50 -25.39 -20.89
CA MET A 160 25.60 -26.54 -20.72
C MET A 160 26.36 -27.86 -20.55
N ALA A 161 27.50 -28.05 -21.23
CA ALA A 161 28.36 -29.23 -21.08
C ALA A 161 28.95 -29.36 -19.66
N ILE A 162 29.25 -28.23 -19.01
CA ILE A 162 29.85 -28.14 -17.67
C ILE A 162 28.76 -28.17 -16.57
N LEU A 163 27.76 -27.29 -16.67
CA LEU A 163 26.74 -27.10 -15.64
C LEU A 163 25.63 -28.16 -15.70
N GLY A 164 25.24 -28.58 -16.90
CA GLY A 164 24.11 -29.49 -17.14
C GLY A 164 24.19 -30.81 -16.36
N PRO A 165 25.28 -31.60 -16.44
CA PRO A 165 25.43 -32.83 -15.68
C PRO A 165 25.27 -32.67 -14.17
N THR A 166 25.77 -31.56 -13.62
CA THR A 166 25.70 -31.26 -12.18
C THR A 166 24.29 -30.87 -11.80
N PHE A 167 23.62 -30.05 -12.62
CA PHE A 167 22.25 -29.63 -12.36
C PHE A 167 21.24 -30.79 -12.46
N THR A 168 21.39 -31.70 -13.42
CA THR A 168 20.61 -32.94 -13.47
C THR A 168 20.83 -33.79 -12.22
N LEU A 169 22.07 -33.95 -11.78
CA LEU A 169 22.38 -34.75 -10.59
C LEU A 169 21.80 -34.13 -9.31
N ASP A 170 21.89 -32.80 -9.17
CA ASP A 170 21.32 -32.07 -8.04
C ASP A 170 19.78 -32.21 -8.03
N ALA A 171 19.11 -31.98 -9.16
CA ALA A 171 17.65 -32.11 -9.27
C ALA A 171 17.17 -33.54 -8.97
N LEU A 172 17.91 -34.57 -9.42
CA LEU A 172 17.62 -35.97 -9.08
C LEU A 172 17.82 -36.26 -7.59
N VAL A 173 18.90 -35.77 -6.98
CA VAL A 173 19.15 -35.92 -5.54
C VAL A 173 18.08 -35.21 -4.72
N GLU A 174 17.73 -33.96 -5.05
CA GLU A 174 16.71 -33.20 -4.34
C GLU A 174 15.33 -33.85 -4.48
N CYS A 175 14.94 -34.29 -5.68
CA CYS A 175 13.68 -35.00 -5.88
C CYS A 175 13.62 -36.34 -5.10
N LEU A 176 14.72 -37.08 -5.01
CA LEU A 176 14.78 -38.32 -4.23
C LEU A 176 14.75 -38.07 -2.72
N VAL A 177 15.42 -37.02 -2.23
CA VAL A 177 15.44 -36.64 -0.81
C VAL A 177 14.08 -36.11 -0.36
N ILE A 178 13.50 -35.16 -1.11
CA ILE A 178 12.16 -34.61 -0.82
C ILE A 178 11.10 -35.72 -0.94
N GLY A 179 11.25 -36.62 -1.92
CA GLY A 179 10.37 -37.78 -2.10
C GLY A 179 10.27 -38.70 -0.88
N ILE A 180 11.26 -38.75 0.02
CA ILE A 180 11.16 -39.54 1.27
C ILE A 180 9.97 -39.07 2.11
N GLY A 181 9.70 -37.76 2.12
CA GLY A 181 8.57 -37.19 2.87
C GLY A 181 7.20 -37.52 2.28
N THR A 182 7.10 -37.91 1.00
CA THR A 182 5.86 -38.44 0.40
C THR A 182 5.55 -39.89 0.81
N MET A 183 6.32 -40.46 1.75
CA MET A 183 6.14 -41.79 2.31
C MET A 183 6.16 -41.77 3.85
N SER A 184 5.89 -40.61 4.44
CA SER A 184 6.05 -40.38 5.88
C SER A 184 4.84 -40.83 6.72
N GLY A 185 3.69 -41.08 6.09
CA GLY A 185 2.43 -41.40 6.77
C GLY A 185 1.74 -40.19 7.40
N VAL A 186 2.24 -38.96 7.14
CA VAL A 186 1.70 -37.70 7.66
C VAL A 186 1.11 -36.90 6.49
N PRO A 187 -0.23 -36.81 6.35
CA PRO A 187 -0.87 -36.30 5.12
C PRO A 187 -0.40 -34.90 4.69
N GLN A 188 -0.23 -33.97 5.64
CA GLN A 188 0.25 -32.62 5.35
C GLN A 188 1.70 -32.62 4.81
N LEU A 189 2.58 -33.44 5.40
CA LEU A 189 3.97 -33.57 4.98
C LEU A 189 4.08 -34.22 3.59
N GLU A 190 3.25 -35.21 3.31
CA GLU A 190 3.20 -35.87 1.99
C GLU A 190 2.78 -34.91 0.88
N ILE A 191 1.78 -34.05 1.13
CA ILE A 191 1.33 -33.01 0.20
C ILE A 191 2.44 -31.95 -0.02
N MET A 192 3.07 -31.45 1.05
CA MET A 192 4.18 -30.48 0.94
C MET A 192 5.37 -31.06 0.15
N CYS A 193 5.75 -32.30 0.42
CA CYS A 193 6.84 -32.97 -0.30
C CYS A 193 6.47 -33.25 -1.77
N CYS A 194 5.20 -33.52 -2.08
CA CYS A 194 4.73 -33.61 -3.46
C CYS A 194 4.95 -32.29 -4.21
N PHE A 195 4.52 -31.16 -3.64
CA PHE A 195 4.77 -29.82 -4.23
C PHE A 195 6.27 -29.53 -4.40
N GLY A 196 7.11 -29.93 -3.43
CA GLY A 196 8.57 -29.79 -3.51
C GLY A 196 9.17 -30.57 -4.69
N CYS A 197 8.76 -31.83 -4.90
CA CYS A 197 9.20 -32.63 -6.04
C CYS A 197 8.78 -32.01 -7.39
N MET A 198 7.53 -31.57 -7.52
CA MET A 198 7.04 -30.94 -8.75
C MET A 198 7.75 -29.60 -9.04
N SER A 199 8.13 -28.85 -7.99
CA SER A 199 8.96 -27.64 -8.11
C SER A 199 10.34 -27.94 -8.72
N VAL A 200 11.07 -28.92 -8.16
CA VAL A 200 12.41 -29.29 -8.64
C VAL A 200 12.35 -29.73 -10.10
N LEU A 201 11.34 -30.52 -10.49
CA LEU A 201 11.15 -30.95 -11.88
C LEU A 201 10.79 -29.81 -12.84
N ALA A 202 9.93 -28.87 -12.42
CA ALA A 202 9.57 -27.70 -13.22
C ALA A 202 10.78 -26.76 -13.43
N ASN A 203 11.55 -26.49 -12.37
CA ASN A 203 12.77 -25.69 -12.44
C ASN A 203 13.83 -26.36 -13.34
N TYR A 204 14.01 -27.69 -13.20
CA TYR A 204 14.88 -28.49 -14.04
C TYR A 204 14.53 -28.37 -15.54
N PHE A 205 13.26 -28.54 -15.87
CA PHE A 205 12.77 -28.46 -17.24
C PHE A 205 13.04 -27.08 -17.87
N VAL A 206 12.73 -26.00 -17.15
CA VAL A 206 12.91 -24.63 -17.67
C VAL A 206 14.39 -24.26 -17.84
N PHE A 207 15.26 -24.62 -16.91
CA PHE A 207 16.71 -24.39 -17.04
C PHE A 207 17.30 -25.16 -18.23
N MET A 208 16.84 -26.39 -18.49
CA MET A 208 17.39 -27.22 -19.55
C MET A 208 16.89 -26.87 -20.96
N THR A 209 15.78 -26.13 -21.11
CA THR A 209 15.12 -25.92 -22.40
C THR A 209 14.88 -24.44 -22.72
N PHE A 210 13.99 -23.78 -21.99
CA PHE A 210 13.56 -22.42 -22.26
C PHE A 210 14.63 -21.38 -21.91
N PHE A 211 15.35 -21.57 -20.80
CA PHE A 211 16.31 -20.60 -20.30
C PHE A 211 17.48 -20.34 -21.26
N PRO A 212 18.19 -21.35 -21.81
CA PRO A 212 19.33 -21.09 -22.69
C PRO A 212 18.87 -20.53 -24.05
N ALA A 213 17.69 -20.91 -24.53
CA ALA A 213 17.08 -20.34 -25.73
C ALA A 213 16.74 -18.84 -25.55
N CYS A 214 16.14 -18.47 -24.41
CA CYS A 214 15.86 -17.08 -24.08
C CYS A 214 17.14 -16.23 -23.91
N VAL A 215 18.19 -16.78 -23.30
CA VAL A 215 19.49 -16.10 -23.20
C VAL A 215 20.09 -15.86 -24.60
N SER A 216 20.05 -16.87 -25.48
CA SER A 216 20.50 -16.73 -26.87
C SER A 216 19.71 -15.62 -27.60
N LEU A 217 18.37 -15.67 -27.57
CA LEU A 217 17.51 -14.71 -28.27
C LEU A 217 17.63 -13.27 -27.76
N VAL A 218 17.74 -13.06 -26.44
CA VAL A 218 17.90 -11.72 -25.85
C VAL A 218 19.23 -11.08 -26.29
N LEU A 219 20.29 -11.89 -26.44
CA LEU A 219 21.59 -11.42 -26.93
C LEU A 219 21.62 -11.25 -28.45
N GLU A 220 20.79 -11.98 -29.20
CA GLU A 220 20.54 -11.78 -30.62
C GLU A 220 19.88 -10.41 -30.87
N LEU A 221 18.69 -10.19 -30.29
CA LEU A 221 17.91 -8.95 -30.44
C LEU A 221 18.61 -7.71 -29.86
N SER A 222 19.35 -7.85 -28.74
CA SER A 222 20.09 -6.73 -28.15
C SER A 222 21.35 -6.32 -28.94
N ARG A 223 21.83 -7.16 -29.88
CA ARG A 223 22.94 -6.82 -30.78
C ARG A 223 22.44 -6.25 -32.10
N GLU A 224 21.33 -6.76 -32.64
CA GLU A 224 20.74 -6.28 -33.90
C GLU A 224 20.23 -4.84 -33.80
N SER A 225 19.73 -4.43 -32.63
CA SER A 225 19.27 -3.07 -32.34
C SER A 225 20.39 -2.02 -32.15
N ARG A 226 21.68 -2.40 -32.23
CA ARG A 226 22.83 -1.52 -32.00
C ARG A 226 23.99 -1.83 -32.95
N GLU A 227 24.05 -1.09 -34.06
CA GLU A 227 25.09 -1.15 -35.12
C GLU A 227 26.51 -1.50 -34.62
N GLY A 228 26.84 -2.79 -34.61
CA GLY A 228 28.20 -3.34 -34.50
C GLY A 228 29.02 -3.03 -33.23
N ARG A 229 28.51 -2.31 -32.23
CA ARG A 229 29.28 -1.99 -31.01
C ARG A 229 29.15 -3.10 -29.97
N PRO A 230 30.24 -3.79 -29.57
CA PRO A 230 30.16 -4.83 -28.56
C PRO A 230 29.71 -4.24 -27.22
N ILE A 231 28.78 -4.93 -26.57
CA ILE A 231 28.28 -4.58 -25.24
C ILE A 231 29.25 -5.19 -24.22
N TRP A 232 29.82 -4.34 -23.36
CA TRP A 232 30.76 -4.61 -22.24
C TRP A 232 32.27 -4.60 -22.54
N GLN A 233 33.02 -4.14 -21.53
CA GLN A 233 34.49 -4.18 -21.49
C GLN A 233 34.96 -5.62 -21.23
N LEU A 234 35.66 -6.20 -22.20
CA LEU A 234 35.93 -7.63 -22.22
C LEU A 234 36.90 -8.16 -21.14
N SER A 235 37.62 -7.30 -20.44
CA SER A 235 38.66 -7.70 -19.48
C SER A 235 38.11 -8.30 -18.18
N HIS A 236 36.89 -7.94 -17.76
CA HIS A 236 36.33 -8.43 -16.48
C HIS A 236 35.64 -9.79 -16.62
N PHE A 237 34.96 -10.06 -17.75
CA PHE A 237 34.24 -11.33 -17.96
C PHE A 237 35.10 -12.44 -18.56
N ALA A 238 36.10 -12.12 -19.40
CA ALA A 238 37.06 -13.13 -19.90
C ALA A 238 37.87 -13.77 -18.76
N ARG A 239 38.14 -13.03 -17.69
CA ARG A 239 38.78 -13.55 -16.48
C ARG A 239 37.86 -14.46 -15.66
N VAL A 240 36.56 -14.15 -15.61
CA VAL A 240 35.54 -14.99 -14.94
C VAL A 240 35.31 -16.32 -15.69
N LEU A 241 35.39 -16.32 -17.03
CA LEU A 241 35.40 -17.58 -17.80
C LEU A 241 36.54 -18.51 -17.37
N ALA A 242 37.76 -17.99 -17.21
CA ALA A 242 38.91 -18.76 -16.77
C ALA A 242 38.79 -19.20 -15.29
N GLU A 243 38.12 -18.40 -14.43
CA GLU A 243 37.87 -18.74 -13.03
C GLU A 243 36.73 -19.78 -12.86
N GLU A 244 35.75 -19.85 -13.77
CA GLU A 244 34.71 -20.92 -13.78
C GLU A 244 35.17 -22.21 -14.49
N GLU A 245 36.12 -22.15 -15.45
CA GLU A 245 36.72 -23.36 -16.06
C GLU A 245 37.62 -24.16 -15.08
N ASP A 246 38.26 -23.46 -14.14
CA ASP A 246 38.99 -24.04 -12.99
C ASP A 246 38.03 -24.71 -11.97
N ASN A 247 36.77 -24.25 -11.88
CA ASN A 247 35.75 -24.75 -10.95
C ASN A 247 35.00 -25.98 -11.49
N LYS A 248 35.71 -26.94 -12.08
CA LYS A 248 35.12 -28.23 -12.43
C LYS A 248 34.62 -28.94 -11.16
N PRO A 249 33.34 -29.35 -11.11
CA PRO A 249 32.74 -29.96 -9.92
C PRO A 249 33.56 -31.19 -9.51
N ASN A 250 33.97 -31.24 -8.24
CA ASN A 250 34.93 -32.23 -7.77
C ASN A 250 34.44 -33.66 -8.13
N PRO A 251 35.22 -34.45 -8.90
CA PRO A 251 34.78 -35.76 -9.37
C PRO A 251 34.52 -36.75 -8.23
N VAL A 252 35.11 -36.53 -7.04
CA VAL A 252 34.80 -37.30 -5.84
C VAL A 252 33.42 -36.94 -5.30
N THR A 253 33.06 -35.65 -5.19
CA THR A 253 31.73 -35.24 -4.68
C THR A 253 30.62 -35.63 -5.64
N GLN A 254 30.84 -35.55 -6.96
CA GLN A 254 29.89 -36.09 -7.96
C GLN A 254 29.70 -37.61 -7.80
N ARG A 255 30.79 -38.39 -7.65
CA ARG A 255 30.68 -39.85 -7.43
C ARG A 255 29.95 -40.19 -6.13
N VAL A 256 30.21 -39.45 -5.04
CA VAL A 256 29.49 -39.61 -3.77
C VAL A 256 28.01 -39.27 -3.93
N LYS A 257 27.66 -38.16 -4.61
CA LYS A 257 26.26 -37.82 -4.92
C LYS A 257 25.56 -38.91 -5.75
N ILE A 258 26.23 -39.49 -6.75
CA ILE A 258 25.69 -40.61 -7.55
C ILE A 258 25.44 -41.85 -6.67
N ILE A 259 26.41 -42.26 -5.84
CA ILE A 259 26.26 -43.40 -4.93
C ILE A 259 25.11 -43.16 -3.93
N MET A 260 25.01 -41.96 -3.38
CA MET A 260 23.94 -41.54 -2.48
C MET A 260 22.56 -41.57 -3.17
N SER A 261 22.45 -41.03 -4.40
CA SER A 261 21.20 -41.08 -5.18
C SER A 261 20.78 -42.50 -5.53
N LEU A 262 21.74 -43.39 -5.85
CA LEU A 262 21.46 -44.79 -6.13
C LEU A 262 20.96 -45.52 -4.87
N GLY A 263 21.59 -45.27 -3.72
CA GLY A 263 21.13 -45.78 -2.42
C GLY A 263 19.71 -45.31 -2.09
N LEU A 264 19.43 -44.01 -2.25
CA LEU A 264 18.10 -43.44 -2.03
C LEU A 264 17.04 -44.01 -2.99
N ALA A 265 17.37 -44.19 -4.27
CA ALA A 265 16.47 -44.79 -5.26
C ALA A 265 16.16 -46.26 -4.93
N LEU A 266 17.14 -47.03 -4.45
CA LEU A 266 16.94 -48.41 -3.99
C LEU A 266 16.08 -48.47 -2.72
N VAL A 267 16.29 -47.56 -1.76
CA VAL A 267 15.42 -47.43 -0.56
C VAL A 267 13.99 -47.09 -0.97
N HIS A 268 13.79 -46.12 -1.88
CA HIS A 268 12.48 -45.77 -2.41
C HIS A 268 11.76 -46.95 -3.07
N ALA A 269 12.46 -47.67 -3.95
CA ALA A 269 11.92 -48.86 -4.60
C ALA A 269 11.53 -49.94 -3.57
N HIS A 270 12.39 -50.22 -2.59
CA HIS A 270 12.16 -51.24 -1.57
C HIS A 270 10.99 -50.88 -0.64
N THR A 271 10.89 -49.62 -0.20
CA THR A 271 9.81 -49.16 0.69
C THR A 271 8.46 -49.15 -0.04
N ARG A 272 8.40 -48.79 -1.33
CA ARG A 272 7.16 -48.92 -2.12
C ARG A 272 6.73 -50.38 -2.28
N LEU A 273 7.67 -51.28 -2.60
CA LEU A 273 7.37 -52.70 -2.81
C LEU A 273 6.82 -53.38 -1.54
N LEU A 274 7.35 -53.01 -0.37
CA LEU A 274 6.85 -53.45 0.93
C LEU A 274 5.47 -52.89 1.27
N SER A 275 5.19 -51.63 0.90
CA SER A 275 3.88 -51.01 1.12
C SER A 275 2.76 -51.74 0.35
N GLU A 276 3.01 -52.15 -0.89
CA GLU A 276 2.03 -52.94 -1.66
C GLU A 276 1.83 -54.35 -1.08
N HIS A 277 2.91 -55.03 -0.65
CA HIS A 277 2.81 -56.38 -0.06
C HIS A 277 2.04 -56.43 1.27
N SER A 278 1.96 -55.33 2.01
CA SER A 278 1.18 -55.26 3.26
C SER A 278 -0.34 -55.23 3.03
N GLY A 279 -0.80 -54.80 1.84
CA GLY A 279 -2.22 -54.64 1.53
C GLY A 279 -3.00 -55.93 1.29
N GLN A 280 -2.33 -57.07 1.11
CA GLN A 280 -2.95 -58.28 0.54
C GLN A 280 -3.13 -59.45 1.51
N ASN A 281 -2.73 -59.31 2.78
CA ASN A 281 -2.65 -60.41 3.77
C ASN A 281 -3.36 -60.13 5.11
N ARG A 282 -4.61 -59.64 5.10
CA ARG A 282 -5.47 -59.65 6.30
C ARG A 282 -6.92 -60.06 6.00
N THR A 283 -7.27 -61.27 6.42
CA THR A 283 -8.62 -61.81 6.51
C THR A 283 -8.87 -62.30 7.94
N GLU A 284 -10.07 -62.04 8.46
CA GLU A 284 -10.72 -62.61 9.68
C GLU A 284 -10.03 -62.46 11.06
N GLU A 285 -10.72 -61.84 12.05
CA GLU A 285 -11.42 -62.53 13.16
C GLU A 285 -11.98 -61.55 14.24
N LEU A 286 -12.64 -62.09 15.28
CA LEU A 286 -13.67 -61.49 16.17
C LEU A 286 -13.18 -60.60 17.36
N PRO A 287 -14.09 -59.96 18.15
CA PRO A 287 -13.77 -58.82 19.06
C PRO A 287 -13.87 -59.06 20.60
N ILE A 288 -13.58 -58.00 21.41
CA ILE A 288 -13.88 -57.75 22.86
C ILE A 288 -12.81 -58.29 23.88
N PRO A 289 -12.53 -57.74 25.12
CA PRO A 289 -12.98 -56.52 25.85
C PRO A 289 -11.89 -55.57 26.49
N LYS A 290 -12.40 -54.48 27.11
CA LYS A 290 -11.80 -53.42 27.97
C LYS A 290 -11.00 -53.86 29.23
N ARG A 291 -9.95 -53.10 29.60
CA ARG A 291 -9.54 -52.53 30.93
C ARG A 291 -8.18 -51.80 30.76
N LEU A 292 -7.70 -50.86 31.59
CA LEU A 292 -8.03 -50.41 32.96
C LEU A 292 -7.74 -48.88 33.10
N ILE A 293 -8.42 -48.18 34.01
CA ILE A 293 -8.02 -46.82 34.47
C ILE A 293 -7.23 -46.95 35.78
N SER A 294 -6.15 -46.19 35.94
CA SER A 294 -5.62 -45.81 37.26
C SER A 294 -5.01 -44.41 37.19
N GLY A 295 -5.29 -43.57 38.17
CA GLY A 295 -5.00 -42.13 38.13
C GLY A 295 -3.75 -41.70 38.90
N GLY A 296 -3.26 -40.49 38.58
CA GLY A 296 -2.23 -39.77 39.33
C GLY A 296 -2.40 -38.27 39.13
N THR A 297 -2.56 -37.53 40.23
CA THR A 297 -2.96 -36.11 40.22
C THR A 297 -1.74 -35.19 40.28
N GLN A 298 -1.59 -34.23 39.34
CA GLN A 298 -0.80 -33.01 39.56
C GLN A 298 -1.14 -31.85 38.58
N TRP A 299 -0.75 -30.65 39.00
CA TRP A 299 -1.19 -29.30 38.60
C TRP A 299 -1.09 -28.95 37.09
N PRO A 300 -1.95 -28.05 36.55
CA PRO A 300 -1.85 -27.61 35.16
C PRO A 300 -0.68 -26.64 34.89
N VAL A 301 0.25 -27.04 34.03
CA VAL A 301 1.14 -26.11 33.31
C VAL A 301 0.62 -25.95 31.89
N LYS A 302 -0.03 -24.81 31.62
CA LYS A 302 -0.58 -24.48 30.31
C LYS A 302 0.52 -23.88 29.42
N LEU A 303 1.45 -24.72 28.96
CA LEU A 303 2.51 -24.33 28.02
C LEU A 303 2.29 -25.02 26.67
N SER A 304 2.13 -24.19 25.64
CA SER A 304 2.06 -24.50 24.20
C SER A 304 2.37 -25.96 23.80
N SER A 305 1.31 -26.75 23.56
CA SER A 305 1.41 -27.93 22.72
C SER A 305 1.49 -27.49 21.26
N MET A 306 2.70 -27.16 20.79
CA MET A 306 2.99 -27.28 19.36
C MET A 306 2.85 -28.76 19.01
N ASP A 307 2.11 -29.06 17.94
CA ASP A 307 1.99 -30.44 17.49
C ASP A 307 3.35 -30.94 16.98
N LEU A 308 3.61 -32.24 17.11
CA LEU A 308 4.91 -32.81 16.72
C LEU A 308 5.20 -32.55 15.24
N GLU A 309 4.17 -32.57 14.41
CA GLU A 309 4.18 -32.25 12.98
C GLU A 309 4.59 -30.79 12.70
N GLN A 310 4.16 -29.85 13.56
CA GLN A 310 4.48 -28.43 13.45
C GLN A 310 5.93 -28.16 13.83
N VAL A 311 6.44 -28.86 14.86
CA VAL A 311 7.86 -28.80 15.26
C VAL A 311 8.75 -29.39 14.18
N ILE A 312 8.36 -30.52 13.58
CA ILE A 312 9.09 -31.15 12.46
C ILE A 312 9.09 -30.23 11.23
N THR A 313 7.94 -29.67 10.84
CA THR A 313 7.82 -28.80 9.66
C THR A 313 8.57 -27.49 9.83
N LEU A 314 8.42 -26.82 10.98
CA LEU A 314 9.17 -25.60 11.29
C LEU A 314 10.67 -25.88 11.39
N GLY A 315 11.05 -27.02 11.98
CA GLY A 315 12.42 -27.49 12.05
C GLY A 315 13.03 -27.72 10.66
N LEU A 316 12.31 -28.41 9.76
CA LEU A 316 12.76 -28.66 8.39
C LEU A 316 12.91 -27.35 7.60
N ALA A 317 11.95 -26.44 7.71
CA ALA A 317 11.99 -25.12 7.07
C ALA A 317 13.17 -24.28 7.60
N LEU A 318 13.43 -24.30 8.91
CA LEU A 318 14.57 -23.61 9.52
C LEU A 318 15.91 -24.24 9.09
N LEU A 319 15.99 -25.56 9.00
CA LEU A 319 17.22 -26.29 8.64
C LEU A 319 17.55 -26.11 7.14
N LEU A 320 16.53 -26.10 6.27
CA LEU A 320 16.66 -25.70 4.87
C LEU A 320 17.07 -24.23 4.75
N ALA A 321 16.41 -23.31 5.48
CA ALA A 321 16.80 -21.90 5.47
C ALA A 321 18.23 -21.69 5.96
N VAL A 322 18.69 -22.40 7.00
CA VAL A 322 20.07 -22.31 7.47
C VAL A 322 21.05 -22.87 6.43
N LYS A 323 20.73 -24.00 5.80
CA LYS A 323 21.53 -24.56 4.69
C LYS A 323 21.67 -23.57 3.53
N TYR A 324 20.57 -23.00 3.03
CA TYR A 324 20.64 -22.13 1.84
C TYR A 324 21.07 -20.69 2.15
N VAL A 325 20.76 -20.12 3.32
CA VAL A 325 21.20 -18.76 3.67
C VAL A 325 22.66 -18.71 4.14
N PHE A 326 23.14 -19.68 4.92
CA PHE A 326 24.49 -19.63 5.48
C PHE A 326 25.51 -20.50 4.74
N PHE A 327 25.15 -21.70 4.28
CA PHE A 327 26.12 -22.60 3.62
C PHE A 327 26.35 -22.23 2.15
N GLU A 328 25.31 -21.84 1.40
CA GLU A 328 25.44 -21.39 0.00
C GLU A 328 26.18 -20.03 -0.09
N GLN A 329 25.94 -19.13 0.87
CA GLN A 329 26.72 -17.89 1.00
C GLN A 329 28.19 -18.18 1.34
N ALA A 330 28.47 -19.18 2.18
CA ALA A 330 29.84 -19.59 2.48
C ALA A 330 30.58 -20.20 1.27
N GLU A 331 29.90 -20.93 0.38
CA GLU A 331 30.52 -21.42 -0.87
C GLU A 331 30.85 -20.28 -1.85
N THR A 332 30.00 -19.24 -1.91
CA THR A 332 30.28 -18.02 -2.71
C THR A 332 31.34 -17.10 -2.11
N GLU A 333 31.46 -17.02 -0.78
CA GLU A 333 32.54 -16.26 -0.12
C GLU A 333 33.88 -17.03 -0.12
N SER A 334 33.85 -18.36 0.01
CA SER A 334 35.03 -19.24 -0.06
C SER A 334 35.72 -19.15 -1.43
N SER A 335 34.95 -19.20 -2.52
CA SER A 335 35.45 -19.07 -3.89
C SER A 335 36.07 -17.69 -4.20
N LEU A 336 35.67 -16.64 -3.47
CA LEU A 336 36.28 -15.31 -3.56
C LEU A 336 37.54 -15.13 -2.67
N SER A 337 37.67 -15.90 -1.59
CA SER A 337 38.77 -15.75 -0.61
C SER A 337 40.06 -16.49 -1.00
N LEU A 338 39.96 -17.54 -1.83
CA LEU A 338 41.03 -18.52 -2.05
C LEU A 338 41.92 -18.28 -3.29
N LYS A 339 42.45 -17.06 -3.49
CA LYS A 339 43.64 -16.82 -4.33
C LYS A 339 44.30 -15.45 -4.06
N SER A 340 45.50 -15.48 -3.45
CA SER A 340 46.47 -14.37 -3.46
C SER A 340 47.88 -14.92 -3.30
N PRO A 341 48.74 -14.80 -4.32
CA PRO A 341 50.11 -14.36 -4.06
C PRO A 341 50.73 -13.45 -5.14
N ILE A 342 51.15 -12.26 -4.72
CA ILE A 342 52.56 -11.76 -4.74
C ILE A 342 53.34 -11.69 -6.09
N ILE A 343 53.63 -10.44 -6.49
CA ILE A 343 54.82 -9.90 -7.24
C ILE A 343 55.00 -10.26 -8.74
N SER A 344 54.91 -9.24 -9.62
CA SER A 344 56.08 -8.74 -10.40
C SER A 344 55.82 -7.39 -11.11
N SER A 345 56.92 -6.67 -11.33
CA SER A 345 57.09 -5.27 -11.79
C SER A 345 56.47 -4.84 -13.13
N PRO A 346 56.18 -3.53 -13.32
CA PRO A 346 55.86 -2.94 -14.62
C PRO A 346 57.13 -2.60 -15.43
N PRO A 347 57.08 -2.66 -16.78
CA PRO A 347 58.10 -2.07 -17.64
C PRO A 347 57.66 -0.69 -18.16
N THR A 348 58.49 0.34 -17.96
CA THR A 348 58.44 1.54 -18.82
C THR A 348 59.84 2.10 -19.04
N GLN A 349 60.12 2.54 -20.27
CA GLN A 349 61.44 2.95 -20.71
C GLN A 349 61.84 4.35 -20.21
N LYS A 350 63.15 4.53 -20.06
CA LYS A 350 63.92 5.75 -19.76
C LYS A 350 64.30 6.50 -21.08
N PRO A 351 64.98 7.68 -21.10
CA PRO A 351 65.39 8.59 -19.99
C PRO A 351 65.35 10.14 -20.27
N TRP A 352 65.76 10.92 -19.24
CA TRP A 352 66.36 12.29 -19.24
C TRP A 352 65.44 13.51 -19.53
N MET A 353 65.56 14.72 -18.95
CA MET A 353 66.36 15.37 -17.85
C MET A 353 65.71 16.77 -17.56
N ALA A 354 65.97 17.59 -16.50
CA ALA A 354 66.78 17.55 -15.26
C ALA A 354 66.33 18.66 -14.23
N GLU A 355 66.78 18.50 -12.97
CA GLU A 355 67.21 19.52 -11.96
C GLU A 355 66.28 20.56 -11.25
N ASP A 356 66.63 20.79 -9.96
CA ASP A 356 66.40 21.95 -9.05
C ASP A 356 64.96 22.36 -8.58
N CYS A 357 64.70 22.85 -7.35
CA CYS A 357 65.51 22.95 -6.10
C CYS A 357 64.65 23.04 -4.79
N CYS A 358 65.26 22.59 -3.68
CA CYS A 358 65.03 22.71 -2.21
C CYS A 358 63.95 23.58 -1.48
N ARG A 359 63.41 23.00 -0.36
CA ARG A 359 63.15 23.58 1.03
C ARG A 359 62.01 24.62 1.25
N LYS A 360 61.37 24.80 2.43
CA LYS A 360 61.46 24.20 3.81
C LYS A 360 60.18 24.44 4.69
N GLU A 361 59.78 23.41 5.47
CA GLU A 361 59.36 23.35 6.91
C GLU A 361 58.28 24.23 7.63
N LEU A 362 57.75 23.64 8.73
CA LEU A 362 56.64 23.92 9.69
C LEU A 362 57.12 24.68 10.99
N PRO A 363 56.43 24.76 12.18
CA PRO A 363 54.99 24.99 12.58
C PRO A 363 54.71 25.85 13.89
N THR A 364 53.43 26.24 14.16
CA THR A 364 52.73 26.44 15.51
C THR A 364 53.32 27.40 16.61
N PRO A 365 52.72 27.63 17.83
CA PRO A 365 51.36 27.45 18.42
C PRO A 365 50.74 28.71 19.16
N LYS A 366 49.65 28.52 19.95
CA LYS A 366 48.91 29.52 20.80
C LYS A 366 49.64 29.97 22.09
N PRO A 367 49.15 31.04 22.79
CA PRO A 367 48.73 30.89 24.20
C PRO A 367 47.51 31.73 24.68
N GLN A 368 47.02 31.48 25.92
CA GLN A 368 46.03 32.26 26.71
C GLN A 368 46.71 33.03 27.87
N LYS A 369 46.10 34.14 28.36
CA LYS A 369 45.99 34.49 29.81
C LYS A 369 45.08 35.69 30.13
N THR A 370 44.83 35.90 31.43
CA THR A 370 43.75 36.64 32.14
C THR A 370 44.17 37.97 32.80
N SER A 371 43.23 38.89 33.16
CA SER A 371 43.18 39.64 34.47
C SER A 371 42.17 40.84 34.57
N ASN A 372 41.26 40.80 35.58
CA ASN A 372 40.69 41.83 36.52
C ASN A 372 40.23 43.26 36.07
N GLY A 373 39.24 43.95 36.70
CA GLY A 373 38.29 43.60 37.81
C GLY A 373 37.47 44.80 38.41
N SER A 374 36.48 44.48 39.30
CA SER A 374 35.76 45.28 40.37
C SER A 374 35.03 46.64 40.06
N LEU A 375 34.06 47.23 40.81
CA LEU A 375 33.19 47.01 42.03
C LEU A 375 31.74 47.54 41.68
N ALA A 376 30.58 47.02 42.11
CA ALA A 376 29.90 46.84 43.43
C ALA A 376 29.18 48.07 44.05
N THR A 377 27.85 47.97 44.29
CA THR A 377 27.09 48.51 45.46
C THR A 377 25.63 48.00 45.52
N SER A 378 25.15 47.66 46.72
CA SER A 378 23.74 47.46 47.13
C SER A 378 23.43 48.34 48.36
N PRO A 379 22.16 48.51 48.80
CA PRO A 379 21.81 47.93 50.11
C PRO A 379 20.32 47.51 50.34
N THR A 380 20.17 46.27 50.83
CA THR A 380 19.45 45.77 52.03
C THR A 380 18.29 46.54 52.73
N PHE A 381 17.13 45.85 52.83
CA PHE A 381 16.06 45.74 53.87
C PHE A 381 15.80 46.80 54.97
N LEU A 382 14.51 46.91 55.34
CA LEU A 382 14.01 46.89 56.73
C LEU A 382 12.57 46.34 56.81
N ALA A 383 12.17 45.76 57.95
CA ALA A 383 10.85 45.12 58.17
C ALA A 383 10.33 45.31 59.62
N VAL A 384 9.01 45.47 59.78
CA VAL A 384 8.21 45.42 61.04
C VAL A 384 6.76 45.06 60.64
N SER A 385 6.24 43.84 60.86
CA SER A 385 5.62 43.22 62.06
C SER A 385 4.11 43.51 62.27
N ASP A 386 3.32 42.45 62.06
CA ASP A 386 2.10 41.97 62.73
C ASP A 386 0.95 42.90 63.19
N SER A 387 -0.26 42.58 62.71
CA SER A 387 -1.43 42.35 63.58
C SER A 387 -2.38 41.30 62.96
N ALA A 388 -2.94 40.43 63.79
CA ALA A 388 -3.65 39.22 63.36
C ALA A 388 -5.18 39.40 63.23
N CYS A 389 -5.82 38.51 62.45
CA CYS A 389 -6.83 37.53 62.91
C CYS A 389 -7.91 37.27 61.84
N GLY A 390 -8.50 36.05 61.84
CA GLY A 390 -9.81 35.80 61.22
C GLY A 390 -9.81 34.88 60.00
N SER A 391 -9.98 33.58 60.23
CA SER A 391 -10.56 32.65 59.26
C SER A 391 -12.04 32.98 58.99
N CYS A 392 -12.51 32.88 57.73
CA CYS A 392 -13.78 32.22 57.38
C CYS A 392 -14.13 32.28 55.87
N SER A 393 -14.59 31.12 55.36
CA SER A 393 -15.61 30.88 54.31
C SER A 393 -15.75 31.81 53.09
N GLU A 394 -15.76 31.16 51.90
CA GLU A 394 -16.33 31.69 50.67
C GLU A 394 -17.82 32.08 50.83
N GLU A 395 -18.20 33.29 50.45
CA GLU A 395 -19.62 33.68 50.36
C GLU A 395 -20.23 33.20 49.04
N SER A 396 -21.22 32.30 49.15
CA SER A 396 -22.05 31.88 48.03
C SER A 396 -23.28 32.77 47.90
N LEU A 397 -23.41 33.46 46.77
CA LEU A 397 -24.64 34.20 46.43
C LEU A 397 -25.63 33.29 45.70
N ALA A 398 -26.40 32.57 46.52
CA ALA A 398 -27.70 31.96 46.27
C ALA A 398 -28.17 31.81 44.80
N GLN A 399 -28.05 30.58 44.28
CA GLN A 399 -29.11 30.00 43.44
C GLN A 399 -29.91 28.98 44.26
N THR A 400 -31.23 29.01 44.13
CA THR A 400 -32.18 28.22 44.90
C THR A 400 -31.90 26.71 44.74
N PRO A 401 -31.87 25.90 45.82
CA PRO A 401 -31.65 24.47 45.69
C PRO A 401 -32.86 23.81 45.02
N CYS A 402 -32.71 23.32 43.80
CA CYS A 402 -33.67 22.38 43.24
C CYS A 402 -33.50 21.04 43.99
N ALA A 403 -34.59 20.53 44.54
CA ALA A 403 -34.56 19.37 45.44
C ALA A 403 -33.92 18.12 44.79
N PRO A 404 -33.28 17.23 45.56
CA PRO A 404 -32.81 15.96 45.04
C PRO A 404 -34.01 15.16 44.52
N GLN A 405 -34.00 14.84 43.22
CA GLN A 405 -34.99 13.93 42.64
C GLN A 405 -34.85 12.58 43.34
N SER A 406 -35.92 12.16 44.01
CA SER A 406 -36.03 10.83 44.59
C SER A 406 -35.80 9.78 43.50
N VAL A 407 -34.90 8.83 43.75
CA VAL A 407 -34.76 7.65 42.89
C VAL A 407 -36.00 6.78 43.09
N SER A 408 -37.05 7.06 42.31
CA SER A 408 -38.20 6.18 42.19
C SER A 408 -37.73 4.85 41.57
N GLU A 409 -38.21 3.74 42.11
CA GLU A 409 -38.01 2.45 41.44
C GLU A 409 -38.59 2.51 40.01
N PRO A 410 -37.91 1.89 39.01
CA PRO A 410 -38.36 1.96 37.63
C PRO A 410 -39.74 1.32 37.49
N ARG A 411 -40.68 2.05 36.89
CA ARG A 411 -42.06 1.61 36.66
C ARG A 411 -42.11 0.40 35.72
N SER A 412 -43.26 -0.26 35.69
CA SER A 412 -43.50 -1.39 34.80
C SER A 412 -43.35 -0.98 33.32
N LEU A 413 -42.98 -1.94 32.45
CA LEU A 413 -42.85 -1.69 31.01
C LEU A 413 -44.16 -1.17 30.39
N GLU A 414 -45.29 -1.64 30.88
CA GLU A 414 -46.64 -1.28 30.43
C GLU A 414 -47.00 0.17 30.81
N GLU A 415 -46.68 0.57 32.04
CA GLU A 415 -46.83 1.94 32.52
C GLU A 415 -45.89 2.91 31.80
N CYS A 416 -44.63 2.52 31.57
CA CYS A 416 -43.68 3.30 30.77
C CYS A 416 -44.16 3.47 29.32
N MET A 417 -44.78 2.44 28.73
CA MET A 417 -45.41 2.54 27.40
C MET A 417 -46.65 3.43 27.41
N ALA A 418 -47.46 3.40 28.46
CA ALA A 418 -48.62 4.29 28.60
C ALA A 418 -48.18 5.76 28.67
N ILE A 419 -47.18 6.09 29.50
CA ILE A 419 -46.60 7.44 29.63
C ILE A 419 -45.97 7.91 28.30
N LEU A 420 -45.33 7.02 27.54
CA LEU A 420 -44.77 7.34 26.22
C LEU A 420 -45.85 7.57 25.14
N SER A 421 -47.03 6.98 25.31
CA SER A 421 -48.14 7.05 24.34
C SER A 421 -49.16 8.15 24.67
N ASP A 422 -49.11 8.71 25.89
CA ASP A 422 -49.96 9.81 26.33
C ASP A 422 -49.56 11.12 25.61
N PRO A 423 -50.49 11.83 24.91
CA PRO A 423 -50.21 13.12 24.29
C PRO A 423 -49.92 14.27 25.26
N GLN A 424 -50.28 14.15 26.55
CA GLN A 424 -49.94 15.11 27.61
C GLN A 424 -48.71 14.67 28.42
N GLY A 425 -48.48 13.35 28.47
CA GLY A 425 -47.22 12.75 28.90
C GLY A 425 -46.13 12.83 27.83
N GLY A 426 -45.05 12.10 28.04
CA GLY A 426 -43.96 12.00 27.07
C GLY A 426 -42.66 11.51 27.70
N ALA A 427 -41.63 11.34 26.87
CA ALA A 427 -40.36 10.78 27.30
C ALA A 427 -39.62 11.58 28.40
N HIS A 428 -39.95 12.86 28.56
CA HIS A 428 -39.46 13.73 29.64
C HIS A 428 -39.93 13.30 31.05
N LEU A 429 -41.01 12.50 31.15
CA LEU A 429 -41.51 11.93 32.41
C LEU A 429 -40.90 10.56 32.74
N LEU A 430 -40.12 9.98 31.83
CA LEU A 430 -39.43 8.71 32.01
C LEU A 430 -38.00 8.96 32.50
N SER A 431 -37.53 8.15 33.43
CA SER A 431 -36.12 8.10 33.82
C SER A 431 -35.25 7.42 32.74
N ASP A 432 -33.94 7.68 32.74
CA ASP A 432 -33.01 7.04 31.80
C ASP A 432 -33.06 5.50 31.90
N ALA A 433 -33.24 4.95 33.11
CA ALA A 433 -33.37 3.50 33.33
C ALA A 433 -34.63 2.90 32.66
N GLU A 434 -35.75 3.62 32.72
CA GLU A 434 -37.01 3.22 32.07
C GLU A 434 -36.89 3.31 30.54
N VAL A 435 -36.26 4.36 30.02
CA VAL A 435 -35.97 4.50 28.58
C VAL A 435 -35.03 3.38 28.10
N MET A 436 -33.96 3.07 28.84
CA MET A 436 -33.07 1.94 28.52
C MET A 436 -33.81 0.60 28.51
N THR A 437 -34.79 0.42 29.41
CA THR A 437 -35.64 -0.77 29.46
C THR A 437 -36.54 -0.84 28.23
N LEU A 438 -37.23 0.26 27.86
CA LEU A 438 -38.03 0.36 26.64
C LEU A 438 -37.22 0.08 25.36
N VAL A 439 -35.96 0.52 25.27
CA VAL A 439 -35.07 0.21 24.14
C VAL A 439 -34.68 -1.27 24.13
N THR A 440 -34.33 -1.83 25.29
CA THR A 440 -33.92 -3.24 25.42
C THR A 440 -35.08 -4.19 25.10
N SER A 441 -36.31 -3.83 25.44
CA SER A 441 -37.55 -4.52 25.05
C SER A 441 -38.05 -4.18 23.64
N CYS A 442 -37.24 -3.50 22.81
CA CYS A 442 -37.55 -3.11 21.43
C CYS A 442 -38.82 -2.26 21.26
N LYS A 443 -39.27 -1.57 22.31
CA LYS A 443 -40.41 -0.62 22.27
C LYS A 443 -39.99 0.75 21.73
N ILE A 444 -38.75 1.16 22.01
CA ILE A 444 -38.08 2.27 21.34
C ILE A 444 -36.92 1.69 20.51
N LEU A 445 -36.77 2.12 19.26
CA LEU A 445 -35.63 1.72 18.43
C LEU A 445 -34.41 2.59 18.77
N ASN A 446 -33.28 1.97 19.10
CA ASN A 446 -32.05 2.68 19.54
C ASN A 446 -31.62 3.83 18.60
N TYR A 447 -31.76 3.67 17.28
CA TYR A 447 -31.39 4.70 16.29
C TYR A 447 -32.40 5.86 16.18
N LYS A 448 -33.54 5.80 16.89
CA LYS A 448 -34.59 6.83 16.92
C LYS A 448 -34.63 7.63 18.23
N LEU A 449 -33.72 7.38 19.18
CA LEU A 449 -33.74 8.03 20.49
C LEU A 449 -33.85 9.56 20.40
N GLU A 450 -33.06 10.19 19.54
CA GLU A 450 -33.03 11.65 19.35
C GLU A 450 -34.30 12.23 18.70
N ALA A 451 -35.18 11.38 18.17
CA ALA A 451 -36.48 11.75 17.61
C ALA A 451 -37.67 11.39 18.52
N VAL A 452 -37.42 10.65 19.61
CA VAL A 452 -38.43 10.20 20.59
C VAL A 452 -38.28 10.92 21.93
N LEU A 453 -37.05 11.31 22.29
CA LEU A 453 -36.75 12.05 23.51
C LEU A 453 -36.83 13.57 23.28
N GLU A 454 -37.02 14.29 24.37
CA GLU A 454 -37.18 15.75 24.39
C GLU A 454 -35.91 16.52 23.97
N THR A 455 -34.72 15.92 24.11
CA THR A 455 -33.47 16.48 23.58
C THR A 455 -32.63 15.42 22.87
N PRO A 456 -32.02 15.75 21.71
CA PRO A 456 -31.05 14.87 21.05
C PRO A 456 -29.85 14.50 21.92
N GLU A 457 -29.36 15.43 22.76
CA GLU A 457 -28.23 15.16 23.66
C GLU A 457 -28.55 14.04 24.66
N ARG A 458 -29.78 14.01 25.22
CA ARG A 458 -30.20 12.90 26.09
C ARG A 458 -30.24 11.57 25.33
N GLY A 459 -30.66 11.58 24.07
CA GLY A 459 -30.60 10.39 23.20
C GLY A 459 -29.18 9.85 23.01
N VAL A 460 -28.22 10.75 22.79
CA VAL A 460 -26.79 10.43 22.73
C VAL A 460 -26.28 9.92 24.08
N ALA A 461 -26.68 10.55 25.20
CA ALA A 461 -26.29 10.15 26.56
C ALA A 461 -26.77 8.72 26.90
N ILE A 462 -28.06 8.43 26.66
CA ILE A 462 -28.64 7.10 26.90
C ILE A 462 -28.01 6.05 25.99
N ARG A 463 -27.76 6.36 24.70
CA ARG A 463 -27.04 5.43 23.82
C ARG A 463 -25.63 5.11 24.34
N ARG A 464 -24.91 6.11 24.88
CA ARG A 464 -23.61 5.90 25.52
C ARG A 464 -23.73 5.02 26.76
N GLN A 465 -24.69 5.27 27.66
CA GLN A 465 -24.95 4.43 28.84
C GLN A 465 -25.24 2.96 28.45
N MET A 466 -26.06 2.73 27.41
CA MET A 466 -26.36 1.38 26.90
C MET A 466 -25.20 0.69 26.16
N LEU A 467 -24.23 1.46 25.66
CA LEU A 467 -23.06 0.96 24.95
C LEU A 467 -21.92 0.61 25.92
N SER A 468 -21.64 1.45 26.92
CA SER A 468 -20.54 1.26 27.88
C SER A 468 -20.39 -0.16 28.45
N PRO A 469 -21.43 -0.84 28.98
CA PRO A 469 -21.28 -2.19 29.54
C PRO A 469 -21.04 -3.28 28.49
N LYS A 470 -21.17 -2.97 27.19
CA LYS A 470 -20.90 -3.87 26.06
C LYS A 470 -19.46 -3.70 25.52
N LEU A 471 -18.73 -2.69 25.98
CA LEU A 471 -17.36 -2.43 25.57
C LEU A 471 -16.37 -3.24 26.43
N PRO A 472 -15.18 -3.63 25.91
CA PRO A 472 -14.13 -4.27 26.71
C PRO A 472 -13.65 -3.42 27.91
N VAL A 473 -13.81 -2.09 27.82
CA VAL A 473 -13.50 -1.13 28.89
C VAL A 473 -14.69 -0.19 29.06
N ALA A 474 -15.43 -0.33 30.16
CA ALA A 474 -16.68 0.41 30.39
C ALA A 474 -16.50 1.94 30.46
N THR A 475 -15.31 2.42 30.79
CA THR A 475 -14.95 3.85 30.87
C THR A 475 -14.44 4.43 29.55
N ALA A 476 -14.34 3.65 28.46
CA ALA A 476 -13.71 4.09 27.20
C ALA A 476 -14.34 5.34 26.57
N LEU A 477 -15.63 5.61 26.84
CA LEU A 477 -16.33 6.78 26.32
C LEU A 477 -16.11 8.07 27.14
N ALA A 478 -15.44 8.01 28.29
CA ALA A 478 -15.31 9.14 29.22
C ALA A 478 -14.68 10.39 28.59
N CYS A 479 -13.65 10.20 27.75
CA CYS A 479 -12.95 11.29 27.06
C CYS A 479 -13.49 11.58 25.66
N LEU A 480 -14.53 10.88 25.18
CA LEU A 480 -15.22 11.20 23.93
C LEU A 480 -16.33 12.23 24.24
N PRO A 481 -16.16 13.52 23.89
CA PRO A 481 -17.13 14.55 24.26
C PRO A 481 -18.45 14.36 23.52
N TYR A 482 -19.54 14.79 24.16
CA TYR A 482 -20.88 14.70 23.61
C TYR A 482 -21.85 15.79 24.09
N LYS A 483 -21.48 16.60 25.09
CA LYS A 483 -22.34 17.68 25.60
C LYS A 483 -22.18 18.94 24.77
N ASP A 484 -23.17 19.83 24.88
CA ASP A 484 -23.12 21.21 24.40
C ASP A 484 -22.89 21.32 22.88
N TYR A 485 -23.38 20.33 22.13
CA TYR A 485 -23.25 20.24 20.67
C TYR A 485 -24.64 20.23 20.00
N ASP A 486 -24.81 21.04 18.94
CA ASP A 486 -26.08 21.13 18.20
C ASP A 486 -26.32 19.91 17.29
N TYR A 487 -26.75 18.81 17.90
CA TYR A 487 -27.14 17.59 17.20
C TYR A 487 -28.36 17.77 16.27
N SER A 488 -29.15 18.85 16.41
CA SER A 488 -30.29 19.10 15.50
C SER A 488 -29.86 19.26 14.05
N LYS A 489 -28.59 19.68 13.82
CA LYS A 489 -27.96 19.82 12.50
C LYS A 489 -27.31 18.54 11.99
N VAL A 490 -27.21 17.49 12.81
CA VAL A 490 -26.58 16.21 12.47
C VAL A 490 -27.61 15.12 12.19
N MET A 491 -28.68 15.07 12.99
CA MET A 491 -29.71 14.03 12.87
C MET A 491 -30.38 14.07 11.49
N GLY A 492 -30.52 12.90 10.88
CA GLY A 492 -31.18 12.74 9.57
C GLY A 492 -30.47 13.42 8.38
N THR A 493 -29.25 13.91 8.57
CA THR A 493 -28.52 14.69 7.55
C THR A 493 -27.04 14.36 7.44
N CYS A 494 -26.33 14.16 8.56
CA CYS A 494 -24.87 14.03 8.60
C CYS A 494 -24.36 12.75 9.27
N CYS A 495 -25.08 12.20 10.26
CA CYS A 495 -24.65 10.98 10.97
C CYS A 495 -25.82 10.28 11.70
N GLU A 496 -25.72 8.96 11.85
CA GLU A 496 -26.65 8.10 12.59
C GLU A 496 -25.95 7.42 13.77
N ASN A 497 -26.72 6.95 14.76
CA ASN A 497 -26.21 6.25 15.96
C ASN A 497 -25.13 7.04 16.73
N VAL A 498 -25.26 8.37 16.76
CA VAL A 498 -24.33 9.32 17.37
C VAL A 498 -24.03 8.97 18.84
N ILE A 499 -22.75 8.97 19.22
CA ILE A 499 -22.27 8.71 20.59
C ILE A 499 -21.41 9.86 21.14
N GLY A 500 -21.36 10.99 20.43
CA GLY A 500 -20.47 12.12 20.71
C GLY A 500 -19.95 12.74 19.42
N PHE A 501 -18.91 13.55 19.54
CA PHE A 501 -18.16 14.12 18.41
C PHE A 501 -16.65 13.98 18.64
N MET A 502 -15.86 14.13 17.58
CA MET A 502 -14.40 14.03 17.64
C MET A 502 -13.78 15.42 17.41
N PRO A 503 -13.17 16.05 18.42
CA PRO A 503 -12.40 17.28 18.23
C PRO A 503 -11.18 17.02 17.35
N VAL A 504 -11.00 17.82 16.31
CA VAL A 504 -9.78 17.84 15.48
C VAL A 504 -9.17 19.24 15.60
N PRO A 505 -7.88 19.39 15.93
CA PRO A 505 -7.24 20.70 16.04
C PRO A 505 -7.31 21.46 14.71
N VAL A 506 -7.77 22.72 14.75
CA VAL A 506 -7.83 23.60 13.58
C VAL A 506 -6.73 24.66 13.70
N GLY A 507 -5.74 24.59 12.81
CA GLY A 507 -4.75 25.64 12.62
C GLY A 507 -5.12 26.57 11.46
N VAL A 508 -4.34 27.65 11.30
CA VAL A 508 -4.50 28.61 10.19
C VAL A 508 -3.16 28.80 9.46
N ALA A 509 -3.21 28.84 8.13
CA ALA A 509 -2.07 29.18 7.27
C ALA A 509 -2.41 30.41 6.42
N GLY A 510 -1.56 31.45 6.47
CA GLY A 510 -1.78 32.67 5.68
C GLY A 510 -1.00 33.91 6.15
N PRO A 511 -1.19 35.06 5.48
CA PRO A 511 -2.08 35.25 4.34
C PRO A 511 -1.54 34.56 3.08
N LEU A 512 -2.42 33.81 2.41
CA LEU A 512 -2.23 33.30 1.05
C LEU A 512 -2.73 34.40 0.08
N LEU A 513 -1.81 35.04 -0.64
CA LEU A 513 -2.13 36.01 -1.69
C LEU A 513 -2.41 35.27 -3.00
N LEU A 514 -3.69 35.22 -3.39
CA LEU A 514 -4.22 34.44 -4.51
C LEU A 514 -5.19 35.31 -5.32
N ASP A 515 -4.98 35.42 -6.64
CA ASP A 515 -5.82 36.22 -7.54
C ASP A 515 -6.09 37.64 -6.96
N GLU A 516 -5.02 38.30 -6.49
CA GLU A 516 -5.01 39.62 -5.83
C GLU A 516 -5.76 39.72 -4.48
N LYS A 517 -6.30 38.61 -3.96
CA LYS A 517 -7.01 38.53 -2.67
C LYS A 517 -6.18 37.80 -1.61
N GLN A 518 -6.38 38.14 -0.34
CA GLN A 518 -5.73 37.45 0.79
C GLN A 518 -6.69 36.48 1.47
N PHE A 519 -6.24 35.25 1.70
CA PHE A 519 -6.98 34.22 2.42
C PHE A 519 -6.21 33.73 3.64
N TYR A 520 -6.92 33.51 4.75
CA TYR A 520 -6.41 32.83 5.94
C TYR A 520 -7.04 31.44 5.99
N VAL A 521 -6.27 30.42 5.62
CA VAL A 521 -6.82 29.10 5.28
C VAL A 521 -6.93 28.24 6.55
N PRO A 522 -8.14 27.82 6.95
CA PRO A 522 -8.33 26.90 8.08
C PRO A 522 -7.93 25.49 7.68
N MET A 523 -7.19 24.80 8.56
CA MET A 523 -6.65 23.47 8.35
C MET A 523 -6.86 22.60 9.58
N ALA A 524 -7.76 21.63 9.50
CA ALA A 524 -8.05 20.70 10.58
C ALA A 524 -7.16 19.46 10.46
N THR A 525 -6.21 19.27 11.38
CA THR A 525 -5.23 18.18 11.30
C THR A 525 -4.66 17.80 12.67
N THR A 526 -4.20 16.55 12.79
CA THR A 526 -3.38 16.06 13.90
C THR A 526 -1.91 15.83 13.49
N GLU A 527 -1.55 16.08 12.23
CA GLU A 527 -0.17 15.96 11.75
C GLU A 527 0.66 17.19 12.15
N GLY A 528 1.67 16.98 13.00
CA GLY A 528 2.66 18.01 13.33
C GLY A 528 3.43 18.50 12.09
N CYS A 529 3.93 19.74 12.13
CA CYS A 529 4.47 20.49 10.99
C CYS A 529 3.51 20.89 9.86
N LEU A 530 2.38 20.22 9.60
CA LEU A 530 1.61 20.43 8.36
C LEU A 530 1.19 21.90 8.16
N VAL A 531 0.53 22.49 9.16
CA VAL A 531 0.07 23.89 9.10
C VAL A 531 1.25 24.87 9.02
N ALA A 532 2.31 24.64 9.81
CA ALA A 532 3.50 25.50 9.83
C ALA A 532 4.27 25.48 8.49
N SER A 533 4.39 24.31 7.86
CA SER A 533 4.99 24.15 6.53
C SER A 533 4.14 24.84 5.46
N THR A 534 2.82 24.65 5.50
CA THR A 534 1.90 25.32 4.57
C THR A 534 1.97 26.84 4.72
N ASN A 535 2.01 27.34 5.95
CA ASN A 535 2.15 28.76 6.27
C ASN A 535 3.48 29.35 5.76
N ARG A 536 4.58 28.60 5.84
CA ARG A 536 5.88 28.97 5.22
C ARG A 536 5.79 29.04 3.70
N GLY A 537 5.01 28.16 3.08
CA GLY A 537 4.65 28.23 1.66
C GLY A 537 3.90 29.51 1.32
N CYS A 538 2.83 29.84 2.06
CA CYS A 538 2.07 31.09 1.90
C CYS A 538 2.97 32.32 2.05
N ARG A 539 3.92 32.30 3.01
CA ARG A 539 4.92 33.37 3.20
C ARG A 539 5.83 33.53 1.98
N ALA A 540 6.27 32.45 1.35
CA ALA A 540 7.08 32.51 0.13
C ALA A 540 6.27 33.10 -1.04
N LEU A 541 5.02 32.66 -1.25
CA LEU A 541 4.13 33.19 -2.29
C LEU A 541 3.84 34.68 -2.10
N SER A 542 3.45 35.09 -0.90
CA SER A 542 3.12 36.50 -0.60
C SER A 542 4.34 37.44 -0.69
N LEU A 543 5.57 36.94 -0.49
CA LEU A 543 6.80 37.70 -0.77
C LEU A 543 7.18 37.74 -2.26
N SER A 544 6.51 36.94 -3.10
CA SER A 544 6.75 36.80 -4.54
C SER A 544 5.71 37.53 -5.40
N GLY A 545 4.79 38.29 -4.78
CA GLY A 545 3.65 38.93 -5.45
C GLY A 545 2.37 38.08 -5.47
N GLY A 546 2.38 36.90 -4.86
CA GLY A 546 1.23 35.99 -4.78
C GLY A 546 1.24 34.87 -5.83
N CYS A 547 0.08 34.27 -6.04
CA CYS A 547 -0.16 33.26 -7.07
C CYS A 547 -1.45 33.56 -7.87
N SER A 548 -1.52 33.03 -9.09
CA SER A 548 -2.67 33.15 -9.99
C SER A 548 -3.31 31.78 -10.20
N SER A 549 -4.65 31.71 -10.24
CA SER A 549 -5.35 30.43 -10.45
C SER A 549 -6.53 30.53 -11.40
N ARG A 550 -6.84 29.44 -12.11
CA ARG A 550 -7.98 29.37 -13.03
C ARG A 550 -8.73 28.06 -12.85
N ILE A 551 -10.06 28.12 -12.95
CA ILE A 551 -10.92 26.95 -13.09
C ILE A 551 -11.04 26.64 -14.59
N LEU A 552 -10.69 25.41 -14.95
CA LEU A 552 -10.64 24.90 -16.32
C LEU A 552 -11.93 24.14 -16.70
N ALA A 553 -12.57 23.50 -15.70
CA ALA A 553 -13.86 22.81 -15.85
C ALA A 553 -14.60 22.78 -14.50
N ASP A 554 -15.92 22.68 -14.54
CA ASP A 554 -16.82 22.68 -13.37
C ASP A 554 -17.99 21.72 -13.61
N SER A 555 -17.78 20.42 -13.36
CA SER A 555 -18.81 19.41 -13.58
C SER A 555 -18.65 18.21 -12.65
N MET A 556 -19.62 17.94 -11.77
CA MET A 556 -19.67 16.66 -11.07
C MET A 556 -20.08 15.54 -12.03
N THR A 557 -19.86 14.27 -11.64
CA THR A 557 -20.22 13.11 -12.48
C THR A 557 -20.92 11.98 -11.73
N ARG A 558 -21.78 11.25 -12.46
CA ARG A 558 -22.40 9.98 -12.05
C ARG A 558 -22.32 9.00 -13.21
N GLY A 559 -21.84 7.78 -12.93
CA GLY A 559 -21.61 6.75 -13.94
C GLY A 559 -22.36 5.44 -13.62
N PRO A 560 -23.66 5.33 -13.93
CA PRO A 560 -24.42 4.09 -13.92
C PRO A 560 -23.86 3.03 -14.86
N VAL A 561 -24.27 1.79 -14.61
CA VAL A 561 -24.16 0.68 -15.56
C VAL A 561 -25.54 0.11 -15.82
N VAL A 562 -25.89 0.05 -17.11
CA VAL A 562 -27.09 -0.62 -17.61
C VAL A 562 -26.69 -1.80 -18.49
N ARG A 563 -27.64 -2.67 -18.81
CA ARG A 563 -27.42 -3.93 -19.51
C ARG A 563 -28.54 -4.15 -20.52
N LEU A 564 -28.17 -4.72 -21.65
CA LEU A 564 -29.08 -4.99 -22.77
C LEU A 564 -29.03 -6.49 -23.15
N PRO A 565 -29.93 -6.99 -24.02
CA PRO A 565 -29.95 -8.39 -24.43
C PRO A 565 -28.65 -8.84 -25.14
N SER A 566 -28.04 -7.97 -25.94
CA SER A 566 -26.82 -8.28 -26.71
C SER A 566 -25.85 -7.10 -26.78
N ALA A 567 -24.61 -7.37 -27.17
CA ALA A 567 -23.60 -6.32 -27.40
C ALA A 567 -23.97 -5.38 -28.57
N CYS A 568 -24.54 -5.93 -29.65
CA CYS A 568 -25.03 -5.13 -30.77
C CYS A 568 -26.13 -4.15 -30.32
N ARG A 569 -27.05 -4.62 -29.48
CA ARG A 569 -28.12 -3.79 -28.94
C ARG A 569 -27.59 -2.70 -27.98
N ALA A 570 -26.55 -3.00 -27.21
CA ALA A 570 -25.84 -1.98 -26.42
C ALA A 570 -25.13 -0.94 -27.31
N ALA A 571 -24.61 -1.33 -28.47
CA ALA A 571 -24.04 -0.42 -29.45
C ALA A 571 -25.09 0.50 -30.09
N GLU A 572 -26.28 -0.01 -30.43
CA GLU A 572 -27.40 0.80 -30.91
C GLU A 572 -27.77 1.92 -29.91
N VAL A 573 -27.89 1.58 -28.62
CA VAL A 573 -28.22 2.57 -27.57
C VAL A 573 -27.08 3.55 -27.33
N LYS A 574 -25.80 3.12 -27.41
CA LYS A 574 -24.66 4.04 -27.38
C LYS A 574 -24.74 5.06 -28.51
N VAL A 575 -24.91 4.60 -29.75
CA VAL A 575 -24.95 5.47 -30.93
C VAL A 575 -26.12 6.46 -30.83
N TRP A 576 -27.29 6.01 -30.37
CA TRP A 576 -28.43 6.91 -30.15
C TRP A 576 -28.15 7.97 -29.06
N LEU A 577 -27.53 7.60 -27.93
CA LEU A 577 -27.13 8.55 -26.88
C LEU A 577 -26.12 9.61 -27.36
N GLU A 578 -25.38 9.33 -28.43
CA GLU A 578 -24.41 10.25 -29.05
C GLU A 578 -25.02 11.09 -30.19
N THR A 579 -26.29 10.85 -30.57
CA THR A 579 -27.04 11.76 -31.45
C THR A 579 -27.52 13.00 -30.70
N SER A 580 -27.71 14.12 -31.42
CA SER A 580 -28.28 15.34 -30.86
C SER A 580 -29.66 15.11 -30.21
N ASP A 581 -30.52 14.33 -30.88
CA ASP A 581 -31.88 14.05 -30.41
C ASP A 581 -31.87 13.19 -29.14
N GLY A 582 -31.06 12.12 -29.12
CA GLY A 582 -30.94 11.25 -27.95
C GLY A 582 -30.31 11.96 -26.75
N PHE A 583 -29.25 12.74 -26.96
CA PHE A 583 -28.67 13.57 -25.91
C PHE A 583 -29.66 14.60 -25.38
N SER A 584 -30.36 15.33 -26.26
CA SER A 584 -31.31 16.38 -25.85
C SER A 584 -32.49 15.82 -25.03
N LEU A 585 -33.02 14.67 -25.45
CA LEU A 585 -34.13 13.99 -24.78
C LEU A 585 -33.74 13.46 -23.38
N ILE A 586 -32.49 13.01 -23.22
CA ILE A 586 -31.94 12.60 -21.92
C ILE A 586 -31.59 13.80 -21.04
N LYS A 587 -31.04 14.87 -21.64
CA LYS A 587 -30.74 16.15 -20.98
C LYS A 587 -32.01 16.80 -20.41
N GLU A 588 -33.10 16.80 -21.16
CA GLU A 588 -34.39 17.32 -20.70
C GLU A 588 -34.85 16.64 -19.40
N ALA A 589 -34.91 15.30 -19.40
CA ALA A 589 -35.33 14.53 -18.23
C ALA A 589 -34.37 14.66 -17.03
N PHE A 590 -33.08 14.88 -17.28
CA PHE A 590 -32.08 15.11 -16.25
C PHE A 590 -32.25 16.51 -15.61
N ASP A 591 -32.28 17.56 -16.43
CA ASP A 591 -32.29 18.96 -16.00
C ASP A 591 -33.60 19.33 -15.26
N GLN A 592 -34.73 18.69 -15.58
CA GLN A 592 -36.01 18.84 -14.87
C GLN A 592 -35.92 18.49 -13.37
N THR A 593 -34.92 17.73 -12.92
CA THR A 593 -34.81 17.29 -11.52
C THR A 593 -34.32 18.36 -10.54
N SER A 594 -33.69 19.44 -11.03
CA SER A 594 -33.08 20.49 -10.21
C SER A 594 -32.85 21.79 -10.99
N ARG A 595 -33.11 22.94 -10.34
CA ARG A 595 -32.83 24.27 -10.91
C ARG A 595 -31.34 24.51 -11.23
N PHE A 596 -30.42 23.76 -10.63
CA PHE A 596 -28.97 23.90 -10.82
C PHE A 596 -28.34 22.78 -11.68
N ALA A 597 -29.01 21.63 -11.82
CA ALA A 597 -28.51 20.52 -12.62
C ALA A 597 -28.60 20.86 -14.11
N ARG A 598 -27.46 20.96 -14.79
CA ARG A 598 -27.40 21.15 -16.23
C ARG A 598 -26.45 20.11 -16.80
N LEU A 599 -27.02 19.10 -17.47
CA LEU A 599 -26.25 18.07 -18.14
C LEU A 599 -25.47 18.68 -19.31
N GLU A 600 -24.15 18.58 -19.26
CA GLU A 600 -23.25 19.16 -20.26
C GLU A 600 -22.80 18.11 -21.26
N LYS A 601 -22.55 16.88 -20.78
CA LYS A 601 -21.98 15.81 -21.59
C LYS A 601 -22.39 14.42 -21.09
N LEU A 602 -22.50 13.49 -22.02
CA LEU A 602 -22.44 12.05 -21.77
C LEU A 602 -21.12 11.51 -22.31
N LEU A 603 -20.46 10.64 -21.54
CA LEU A 603 -19.37 9.79 -22.04
C LEU A 603 -19.79 8.34 -21.85
N VAL A 604 -19.92 7.61 -22.96
CA VAL A 604 -20.55 6.29 -22.99
C VAL A 604 -19.56 5.21 -23.43
N CYS A 605 -19.42 4.15 -22.62
CA CYS A 605 -18.51 3.04 -22.87
C CYS A 605 -19.25 1.69 -22.81
N ILE A 606 -18.81 0.71 -23.59
CA ILE A 606 -19.42 -0.63 -23.68
C ILE A 606 -18.43 -1.68 -23.17
N ALA A 607 -18.94 -2.66 -22.40
CA ALA A 607 -18.24 -3.91 -22.13
C ALA A 607 -19.20 -5.09 -22.38
N GLY A 608 -19.06 -5.72 -23.55
CA GLY A 608 -20.01 -6.73 -24.02
C GLY A 608 -21.41 -6.15 -24.16
N ARG A 609 -22.39 -6.68 -23.41
CA ARG A 609 -23.78 -6.19 -23.37
C ARG A 609 -24.08 -5.17 -22.25
N ASN A 610 -23.05 -4.77 -21.49
CA ASN A 610 -23.17 -3.72 -20.48
C ASN A 610 -22.76 -2.36 -21.08
N LEU A 611 -23.47 -1.32 -20.69
CA LEU A 611 -23.30 0.06 -21.13
C LEU A 611 -23.08 0.96 -19.90
N TYR A 612 -21.93 1.62 -19.85
CA TYR A 612 -21.54 2.54 -18.78
C TYR A 612 -21.71 3.97 -19.28
N ILE A 613 -22.58 4.75 -18.63
CA ILE A 613 -22.97 6.09 -19.10
C ILE A 613 -22.51 7.11 -18.05
N ARG A 614 -21.44 7.86 -18.31
CA ARG A 614 -20.94 8.92 -17.41
C ARG A 614 -21.68 10.22 -17.71
N PHE A 615 -22.66 10.54 -16.88
CA PHE A 615 -23.35 11.83 -16.84
C PHE A 615 -22.43 12.87 -16.23
N GLN A 616 -22.24 14.02 -16.91
CA GLN A 616 -21.42 15.13 -16.47
C GLN A 616 -22.27 16.42 -16.43
N SER A 617 -22.33 17.08 -15.27
CA SER A 617 -23.28 18.17 -15.03
C SER A 617 -22.76 19.21 -14.04
N LEU A 618 -23.14 20.47 -14.28
CA LEU A 618 -23.06 21.56 -13.30
C LEU A 618 -23.96 21.29 -12.08
N THR A 619 -23.56 21.80 -10.91
CA THR A 619 -24.23 21.57 -9.61
C THR A 619 -24.46 22.84 -8.79
N GLY A 620 -24.10 24.01 -9.34
CA GLY A 620 -24.05 25.26 -8.58
C GLY A 620 -22.97 25.19 -7.50
N ASP A 621 -23.29 25.70 -6.31
CA ASP A 621 -22.38 25.70 -5.15
C ASP A 621 -22.37 24.37 -4.37
N ALA A 622 -23.24 23.42 -4.71
CA ALA A 622 -23.22 22.09 -4.10
C ALA A 622 -22.14 21.22 -4.74
N MET A 623 -21.50 20.34 -3.95
CA MET A 623 -20.69 19.23 -4.49
C MET A 623 -21.58 18.31 -5.37
N GLY A 624 -22.87 18.20 -5.01
CA GLY A 624 -23.94 17.86 -5.97
C GLY A 624 -24.16 16.37 -6.24
N MET A 625 -23.51 15.46 -5.53
CA MET A 625 -23.65 14.02 -5.76
C MET A 625 -25.07 13.46 -5.59
N ASN A 626 -25.87 13.99 -4.66
CA ASN A 626 -27.29 13.64 -4.52
C ASN A 626 -28.14 14.21 -5.66
N MET A 627 -27.80 15.43 -6.12
CA MET A 627 -28.45 16.08 -7.26
C MET A 627 -28.22 15.27 -8.54
N LEU A 628 -27.00 14.81 -8.77
CA LEU A 628 -26.64 13.99 -9.92
C LEU A 628 -27.27 12.59 -9.86
N SER A 629 -27.31 11.92 -8.70
CA SER A 629 -28.01 10.64 -8.59
C SER A 629 -29.48 10.78 -9.00
N LYS A 630 -30.19 11.79 -8.49
CA LYS A 630 -31.59 12.08 -8.83
C LYS A 630 -31.77 12.37 -10.32
N GLY A 631 -30.92 13.21 -10.91
CA GLY A 631 -30.90 13.50 -12.34
C GLY A 631 -30.68 12.25 -13.19
N THR A 632 -29.68 11.45 -12.83
CA THR A 632 -29.37 10.18 -13.50
C THR A 632 -30.52 9.18 -13.40
N GLU A 633 -31.16 9.01 -12.25
CA GLU A 633 -32.33 8.12 -12.11
C GLU A 633 -33.50 8.54 -12.99
N HIS A 634 -33.72 9.84 -13.19
CA HIS A 634 -34.79 10.31 -14.08
C HIS A 634 -34.42 10.14 -15.55
N ALA A 635 -33.17 10.42 -15.92
CA ALA A 635 -32.61 10.16 -17.23
C ALA A 635 -32.64 8.67 -17.60
N LEU A 636 -32.31 7.77 -16.66
CA LEU A 636 -32.38 6.32 -16.88
C LEU A 636 -33.82 5.84 -17.05
N ARG A 637 -34.79 6.37 -16.29
CA ARG A 637 -36.21 6.09 -16.53
C ARG A 637 -36.68 6.55 -17.92
N ARG A 638 -36.21 7.71 -18.39
CA ARG A 638 -36.47 8.20 -19.75
C ARG A 638 -35.81 7.32 -20.82
N LEU A 639 -34.60 6.82 -20.56
CA LEU A 639 -33.91 5.87 -21.43
C LEU A 639 -34.67 4.53 -21.53
N GLN A 640 -35.19 4.01 -20.41
CA GLN A 640 -36.01 2.79 -20.39
C GLN A 640 -37.36 2.95 -21.11
N GLN A 641 -37.94 4.16 -21.16
CA GLN A 641 -39.13 4.42 -21.99
C GLN A 641 -38.83 4.36 -23.49
N GLN A 642 -37.64 4.80 -23.91
CA GLN A 642 -37.18 4.72 -25.30
C GLN A 642 -36.70 3.31 -25.68
N TYR A 643 -36.07 2.61 -24.74
CA TYR A 643 -35.51 1.26 -24.89
C TYR A 643 -35.98 0.37 -23.73
N PRO A 644 -37.17 -0.26 -23.85
CA PRO A 644 -37.74 -1.09 -22.78
C PRO A 644 -36.90 -2.31 -22.40
N ASP A 645 -35.96 -2.71 -23.25
CA ASP A 645 -35.01 -3.80 -23.04
C ASP A 645 -33.75 -3.40 -22.23
N VAL A 646 -33.69 -2.16 -21.72
CA VAL A 646 -32.61 -1.67 -20.83
C VAL A 646 -32.86 -2.06 -19.37
N GLU A 647 -32.02 -2.96 -18.86
CA GLU A 647 -31.94 -3.34 -17.45
C GLU A 647 -30.96 -2.41 -16.71
N VAL A 648 -31.46 -1.59 -15.78
CA VAL A 648 -30.60 -0.76 -14.91
C VAL A 648 -30.05 -1.61 -13.78
N LEU A 649 -28.75 -1.93 -13.82
CA LEU A 649 -28.10 -2.74 -12.78
C LEU A 649 -27.73 -1.90 -11.55
N SER A 650 -27.24 -0.68 -11.78
CA SER A 650 -26.86 0.25 -10.71
C SER A 650 -26.76 1.67 -11.24
N VAL A 651 -27.26 2.62 -10.44
CA VAL A 651 -27.07 4.08 -10.64
C VAL A 651 -25.58 4.47 -10.54
N SER A 652 -24.75 3.64 -9.90
CA SER A 652 -23.30 3.82 -9.78
C SER A 652 -22.55 2.54 -10.14
N GLY A 653 -22.30 2.33 -11.43
CA GLY A 653 -21.51 1.23 -11.98
C GLY A 653 -19.99 1.42 -11.89
N ASN A 654 -19.51 2.19 -10.91
CA ASN A 654 -18.10 2.60 -10.79
C ASN A 654 -17.50 3.22 -12.07
N TYR A 655 -18.28 4.04 -12.80
CA TYR A 655 -17.80 4.83 -13.94
C TYR A 655 -17.90 6.36 -13.70
N CYS A 656 -18.11 6.80 -12.45
CA CYS A 656 -18.16 8.23 -12.09
C CYS A 656 -16.78 8.92 -12.20
N ILE A 657 -15.73 8.54 -11.46
CA ILE A 657 -15.63 7.53 -10.40
C ILE A 657 -15.56 8.21 -9.02
N ASP A 658 -16.30 7.72 -8.04
CA ASP A 658 -16.43 8.36 -6.73
C ASP A 658 -15.67 7.61 -5.64
N LYS A 659 -14.84 8.32 -4.86
CA LYS A 659 -14.07 7.81 -3.69
C LYS A 659 -13.15 6.61 -3.98
N LYS A 660 -12.74 6.41 -5.24
CA LYS A 660 -11.75 5.41 -5.66
C LYS A 660 -10.78 6.06 -6.65
N SER A 661 -9.51 5.66 -6.59
CA SER A 661 -8.50 6.10 -7.57
C SER A 661 -8.88 5.61 -8.98
N ALA A 662 -8.76 6.49 -9.97
CA ALA A 662 -9.27 6.23 -11.31
C ALA A 662 -8.67 7.16 -12.37
N ALA A 663 -8.09 6.57 -13.43
CA ALA A 663 -7.56 7.31 -14.58
C ALA A 663 -8.61 8.20 -15.27
N ILE A 664 -9.89 7.81 -15.28
CA ILE A 664 -10.94 8.63 -15.92
C ILE A 664 -11.14 9.99 -15.22
N ASN A 665 -10.98 10.07 -13.90
CA ASN A 665 -11.04 11.35 -13.19
C ASN A 665 -9.80 12.20 -13.47
N TRP A 666 -8.63 11.57 -13.60
CA TRP A 666 -7.38 12.24 -13.97
C TRP A 666 -7.44 12.86 -15.37
N ILE A 667 -7.88 12.08 -16.36
CA ILE A 667 -7.83 12.45 -17.78
C ILE A 667 -9.04 13.31 -18.21
N MET A 668 -10.25 12.99 -17.72
CA MET A 668 -11.50 13.66 -18.12
C MET A 668 -12.04 14.66 -17.08
N GLY A 669 -11.33 14.85 -15.96
CA GLY A 669 -11.78 15.67 -14.83
C GLY A 669 -12.98 15.10 -14.06
N ARG A 670 -13.25 15.67 -12.88
CA ARG A 670 -14.47 15.43 -12.06
C ARG A 670 -14.60 16.46 -10.94
N GLY A 671 -15.73 17.15 -10.82
CA GLY A 671 -15.86 18.31 -9.94
C GLY A 671 -15.22 19.53 -10.58
N LYS A 672 -14.38 20.25 -9.85
CA LYS A 672 -13.64 21.41 -10.37
C LYS A 672 -12.26 20.95 -10.85
N SER A 673 -11.92 21.27 -12.10
CA SER A 673 -10.54 21.19 -12.58
C SER A 673 -9.89 22.56 -12.39
N ALA A 674 -8.79 22.63 -11.64
CA ALA A 674 -8.10 23.87 -11.31
C ALA A 674 -6.61 23.81 -11.67
N VAL A 675 -6.04 24.96 -12.03
CA VAL A 675 -4.59 25.17 -12.12
C VAL A 675 -4.21 26.41 -11.30
N CYS A 676 -3.07 26.36 -10.63
CA CYS A 676 -2.47 27.49 -9.92
C CYS A 676 -0.99 27.59 -10.24
N GLU A 677 -0.45 28.80 -10.37
CA GLU A 677 0.94 29.07 -10.71
C GLU A 677 1.52 30.26 -9.91
N ALA A 678 2.85 30.26 -9.74
CA ALA A 678 3.62 31.36 -9.19
C ALA A 678 5.07 31.35 -9.72
N THR A 679 5.73 32.52 -9.68
CA THR A 679 7.19 32.64 -9.87
C THR A 679 7.82 33.15 -8.59
N ILE A 680 8.71 32.37 -7.99
CA ILE A 680 9.33 32.64 -6.68
C ILE A 680 10.75 33.19 -6.91
N PRO A 681 11.06 34.45 -6.52
CA PRO A 681 12.38 35.02 -6.73
C PRO A 681 13.49 34.22 -6.03
N ALA A 682 14.66 34.11 -6.65
CA ALA A 682 15.82 33.38 -6.14
C ALA A 682 16.18 33.76 -4.68
N LYS A 683 16.01 35.04 -4.33
CA LYS A 683 16.16 35.54 -2.96
C LYS A 683 15.20 34.86 -1.98
N VAL A 684 13.92 34.73 -2.32
CA VAL A 684 12.89 34.09 -1.49
C VAL A 684 13.15 32.58 -1.38
N VAL A 685 13.61 31.93 -2.47
CA VAL A 685 14.02 30.52 -2.44
C VAL A 685 15.18 30.28 -1.45
N ARG A 686 16.20 31.15 -1.46
CA ARG A 686 17.32 31.07 -0.51
C ARG A 686 16.92 31.44 0.92
N GLU A 687 16.21 32.55 1.13
CA GLU A 687 15.95 33.11 2.46
C GLU A 687 14.78 32.46 3.19
N VAL A 688 13.70 32.11 2.50
CA VAL A 688 12.49 31.52 3.11
C VAL A 688 12.50 29.99 2.96
N LEU A 689 12.72 29.50 1.74
CA LEU A 689 12.67 28.08 1.43
C LEU A 689 13.99 27.35 1.80
N LYS A 690 15.08 28.07 2.07
CA LYS A 690 16.38 27.53 2.50
C LYS A 690 16.93 26.48 1.50
N SER A 691 16.71 26.72 0.21
CA SER A 691 17.09 25.82 -0.88
C SER A 691 17.57 26.63 -2.11
N SER A 692 17.71 25.98 -3.26
CA SER A 692 17.99 26.62 -4.55
C SER A 692 17.00 26.13 -5.62
N THR A 693 16.76 26.95 -6.64
CA THR A 693 15.88 26.63 -7.76
C THR A 693 16.32 25.34 -8.47
N ALA A 694 17.61 25.19 -8.74
CA ALA A 694 18.15 23.98 -9.37
C ALA A 694 17.84 22.71 -8.56
N ALA A 695 18.05 22.72 -7.23
CA ALA A 695 17.77 21.58 -6.37
C ALA A 695 16.27 21.26 -6.27
N LEU A 696 15.41 22.28 -6.29
CA LEU A 696 13.95 22.11 -6.31
C LEU A 696 13.45 21.49 -7.63
N VAL A 697 13.95 21.98 -8.77
CA VAL A 697 13.62 21.43 -10.10
C VAL A 697 14.11 19.99 -10.24
N GLU A 698 15.37 19.71 -9.89
CA GLU A 698 15.96 18.36 -9.94
C GLU A 698 15.18 17.38 -9.06
N LEU A 699 14.82 17.79 -7.83
CA LEU A 699 14.01 16.96 -6.94
C LEU A 699 12.59 16.78 -7.47
N ASN A 700 11.95 17.80 -8.05
CA ASN A 700 10.60 17.67 -8.60
C ASN A 700 10.57 16.67 -9.76
N ILE A 701 11.53 16.75 -10.68
CA ILE A 701 11.69 15.78 -11.77
C ILE A 701 11.94 14.38 -11.20
N SER A 702 12.90 14.23 -10.30
CA SER A 702 13.32 12.92 -9.78
C SER A 702 12.26 12.26 -8.88
N LYS A 703 11.53 13.04 -8.08
CA LYS A 703 10.52 12.57 -7.12
C LYS A 703 9.12 12.54 -7.71
N ASN A 704 8.58 13.71 -8.04
CA ASN A 704 7.16 13.90 -8.36
C ASN A 704 6.83 13.41 -9.77
N LEU A 705 7.79 13.41 -10.70
CA LEU A 705 7.60 12.85 -12.05
C LEU A 705 8.16 11.42 -12.14
N VAL A 706 9.48 11.26 -12.09
CA VAL A 706 10.14 9.96 -12.29
C VAL A 706 9.81 8.97 -11.18
N GLY A 707 9.92 9.37 -9.90
CA GLY A 707 9.57 8.52 -8.76
C GLY A 707 8.12 8.02 -8.81
N SER A 708 7.16 8.93 -9.05
CA SER A 708 5.74 8.57 -9.23
C SER A 708 5.49 7.67 -10.45
N ALA A 709 6.21 7.88 -11.57
CA ALA A 709 6.13 7.00 -12.74
C ALA A 709 6.68 5.59 -12.44
N MET A 710 7.82 5.48 -11.75
CA MET A 710 8.38 4.20 -11.31
C MET A 710 7.47 3.46 -10.32
N ALA A 711 6.64 4.18 -9.56
CA ALA A 711 5.64 3.62 -8.65
C ALA A 711 4.32 3.24 -9.34
N GLY A 712 4.16 3.49 -10.66
CA GLY A 712 2.90 3.25 -11.38
C GLY A 712 1.76 4.19 -10.96
N SER A 713 2.08 5.37 -10.42
CA SER A 713 1.10 6.34 -9.94
C SER A 713 0.27 6.92 -11.09
N ILE A 714 -1.04 7.06 -10.87
CA ILE A 714 -1.95 7.78 -11.76
C ILE A 714 -2.56 8.94 -10.97
N GLY A 715 -2.24 10.17 -11.38
CA GLY A 715 -2.70 11.41 -10.74
C GLY A 715 -1.93 11.84 -9.48
N GLY A 716 -1.09 10.97 -8.91
CA GLY A 716 -0.20 11.30 -7.79
C GLY A 716 1.18 11.75 -8.25
N PHE A 717 1.27 12.85 -9.02
CA PHE A 717 2.52 13.44 -9.51
C PHE A 717 2.92 14.68 -8.69
N ASN A 718 2.82 14.57 -7.36
CA ASN A 718 2.97 15.65 -6.37
C ASN A 718 3.65 15.13 -5.09
N ALA A 719 3.93 16.02 -4.14
CA ALA A 719 4.58 15.67 -2.88
C ALA A 719 3.60 15.25 -1.77
N HIS A 720 2.58 16.06 -1.48
CA HIS A 720 1.61 15.83 -0.39
C HIS A 720 0.28 16.57 -0.59
N ALA A 721 -0.20 16.74 -1.82
CA ALA A 721 -1.47 17.43 -2.09
C ALA A 721 -2.64 16.88 -1.23
N ALA A 722 -2.64 15.56 -0.96
CA ALA A 722 -3.62 14.90 -0.10
C ALA A 722 -3.66 15.44 1.35
N ASN A 723 -2.52 15.81 1.96
CA ASN A 723 -2.49 16.34 3.33
C ASN A 723 -3.20 17.70 3.41
N ILE A 724 -2.93 18.57 2.42
CA ILE A 724 -3.56 19.89 2.33
C ILE A 724 -5.06 19.78 2.04
N VAL A 725 -5.43 18.95 1.06
CA VAL A 725 -6.83 18.69 0.69
C VAL A 725 -7.60 18.16 1.90
N ALA A 726 -7.11 17.10 2.57
CA ALA A 726 -7.77 16.53 3.74
C ALA A 726 -7.97 17.55 4.87
N ALA A 727 -6.94 18.35 5.18
CA ALA A 727 -7.00 19.32 6.26
C ALA A 727 -8.02 20.45 6.02
N ILE A 728 -8.09 20.96 4.78
CA ILE A 728 -9.12 21.94 4.39
C ILE A 728 -10.49 21.28 4.35
N TYR A 729 -10.59 20.03 3.86
CA TYR A 729 -11.86 19.31 3.71
C TYR A 729 -12.55 19.06 5.06
N ILE A 730 -11.79 18.61 6.06
CA ILE A 730 -12.30 18.39 7.43
C ILE A 730 -12.72 19.73 8.06
N ALA A 731 -11.91 20.79 7.90
CA ALA A 731 -12.23 22.11 8.44
C ALA A 731 -13.50 22.71 7.81
N CYS A 732 -13.65 22.59 6.49
CA CYS A 732 -14.71 23.22 5.70
C CYS A 732 -15.94 22.33 5.48
N GLY A 733 -16.07 21.20 6.19
CA GLY A 733 -17.26 20.33 6.12
C GLY A 733 -17.48 19.62 4.79
N GLN A 734 -16.40 19.37 4.05
CA GLN A 734 -16.40 18.57 2.83
C GLN A 734 -16.43 17.07 3.15
N ASP A 735 -16.48 16.20 2.14
CA ASP A 735 -16.43 14.75 2.30
C ASP A 735 -14.98 14.25 2.29
N PRO A 736 -14.37 13.85 3.43
CA PRO A 736 -12.94 13.54 3.46
C PRO A 736 -12.57 12.31 2.63
N ALA A 737 -13.52 11.40 2.36
CA ALA A 737 -13.29 10.25 1.48
C ALA A 737 -13.12 10.64 0.01
N GLN A 738 -13.56 11.84 -0.39
CA GLN A 738 -13.30 12.40 -1.72
C GLN A 738 -11.88 12.95 -1.88
N THR A 739 -11.06 12.99 -0.83
CA THR A 739 -9.61 13.25 -0.92
C THR A 739 -8.94 12.30 -1.92
N VAL A 740 -9.43 11.06 -2.05
CA VAL A 740 -8.92 10.05 -3.01
C VAL A 740 -8.92 10.56 -4.46
N GLY A 741 -9.95 11.31 -4.88
CA GLY A 741 -10.02 11.93 -6.21
C GLY A 741 -9.53 13.38 -6.22
N SER A 742 -9.80 14.10 -5.13
CA SER A 742 -9.50 15.55 -5.00
C SER A 742 -8.03 15.86 -4.78
N SER A 743 -7.21 14.88 -4.39
CA SER A 743 -5.76 15.02 -4.26
C SER A 743 -4.97 14.70 -5.53
N ASN A 744 -5.65 14.34 -6.63
CA ASN A 744 -5.04 14.25 -7.96
C ASN A 744 -4.39 15.60 -8.29
N CYS A 745 -3.07 15.59 -8.43
CA CYS A 745 -2.27 16.78 -8.67
C CYS A 745 -0.98 16.41 -9.41
N ILE A 746 -0.63 17.19 -10.44
CA ILE A 746 0.73 17.26 -10.98
C ILE A 746 1.37 18.58 -10.56
N THR A 747 2.54 18.50 -9.95
CA THR A 747 3.38 19.63 -9.57
C THR A 747 4.52 19.76 -10.56
N GLN A 748 4.66 20.91 -11.21
CA GLN A 748 5.75 21.23 -12.12
C GLN A 748 6.60 22.36 -11.54
N MET A 749 7.90 22.30 -11.82
CA MET A 749 8.88 23.27 -11.34
C MET A 749 9.93 23.48 -12.43
N GLU A 750 10.18 24.74 -12.80
CA GLU A 750 11.09 25.10 -13.88
C GLU A 750 11.92 26.35 -13.51
N PRO A 751 13.16 26.51 -14.04
CA PRO A 751 13.92 27.74 -13.91
C PRO A 751 13.24 28.91 -14.65
N ALA A 752 13.26 30.09 -14.05
CA ALA A 752 12.54 31.27 -14.53
C ALA A 752 13.34 32.57 -14.31
N GLY A 753 12.79 33.66 -14.84
CA GLY A 753 13.39 35.00 -14.79
C GLY A 753 14.57 35.18 -15.75
N PRO A 754 15.09 36.41 -15.94
CA PRO A 754 16.12 36.70 -16.93
C PRO A 754 17.46 35.98 -16.71
N ALA A 755 17.74 35.58 -15.47
CA ALA A 755 18.95 34.86 -15.08
C ALA A 755 18.77 33.34 -14.93
N GLY A 756 17.53 32.82 -15.05
CA GLY A 756 17.22 31.42 -14.75
C GLY A 756 17.37 31.02 -13.27
N GLU A 757 17.50 31.99 -12.35
CA GLU A 757 17.62 31.72 -10.91
C GLU A 757 16.28 31.68 -10.18
N ASP A 758 15.21 32.26 -10.73
CA ASP A 758 13.89 32.26 -10.11
C ASP A 758 13.20 30.91 -10.36
N LEU A 759 12.25 30.54 -9.50
CA LEU A 759 11.52 29.27 -9.62
C LEU A 759 10.10 29.51 -10.12
N TYR A 760 9.79 29.10 -11.35
CA TYR A 760 8.40 28.89 -11.74
C TYR A 760 7.89 27.59 -11.11
N ILE A 761 6.69 27.63 -10.55
CA ILE A 761 5.99 26.48 -9.98
C ILE A 761 4.52 26.51 -10.39
N SER A 762 3.97 25.35 -10.75
CA SER A 762 2.54 25.18 -10.96
C SER A 762 2.02 23.87 -10.35
N CYS A 763 0.74 23.89 -9.99
CA CYS A 763 -0.02 22.72 -9.56
C CYS A 763 -1.30 22.63 -10.40
N THR A 764 -1.52 21.49 -11.06
CA THR A 764 -2.75 21.22 -11.82
C THR A 764 -3.52 20.08 -11.17
N MET A 765 -4.76 20.36 -10.77
CA MET A 765 -5.65 19.45 -10.03
C MET A 765 -6.95 19.24 -10.82
N PRO A 766 -7.06 18.18 -11.63
CA PRO A 766 -8.17 18.04 -12.58
C PRO A 766 -9.49 17.59 -11.94
N SER A 767 -9.50 17.12 -10.69
CA SER A 767 -10.67 16.49 -10.10
C SER A 767 -10.97 16.86 -8.64
N ILE A 768 -11.04 18.16 -8.31
CA ILE A 768 -11.37 18.65 -6.96
C ILE A 768 -12.89 18.53 -6.72
N GLU A 769 -13.30 17.65 -5.80
CA GLU A 769 -14.70 17.37 -5.47
C GLU A 769 -15.09 18.10 -4.18
N LEU A 770 -15.76 19.26 -4.29
CA LEU A 770 -16.16 20.08 -3.14
C LEU A 770 -17.40 20.93 -3.41
N GLY A 771 -17.94 21.54 -2.36
CA GLY A 771 -19.03 22.51 -2.43
C GLY A 771 -19.15 23.32 -1.13
N THR A 772 -19.97 24.36 -1.15
CA THR A 772 -20.17 25.30 -0.04
C THR A 772 -21.59 25.24 0.54
N VAL A 773 -22.42 24.33 0.00
CA VAL A 773 -23.74 23.95 0.52
C VAL A 773 -23.97 22.44 0.51
N GLY A 774 -24.63 21.94 1.56
CA GLY A 774 -25.01 20.54 1.74
C GLY A 774 -23.96 19.68 2.44
N GLY A 775 -24.40 18.56 3.01
CA GLY A 775 -23.52 17.69 3.82
C GLY A 775 -22.99 18.43 5.05
N GLY A 776 -21.70 18.23 5.37
CA GLY A 776 -21.05 18.83 6.54
C GLY A 776 -20.97 20.36 6.52
N THR A 777 -21.15 21.03 5.38
CA THR A 777 -21.18 22.50 5.30
C THR A 777 -22.44 23.12 5.94
N ASN A 778 -23.38 22.30 6.41
CA ASN A 778 -24.54 22.73 7.19
C ASN A 778 -24.24 22.85 8.70
N LEU A 779 -23.10 22.35 9.16
CA LEU A 779 -22.71 22.36 10.58
C LEU A 779 -22.05 23.69 10.96
N PRO A 780 -22.42 24.33 12.09
CA PRO A 780 -21.91 25.66 12.44
C PRO A 780 -20.38 25.82 12.50
N PRO A 781 -19.58 24.87 13.06
CA PRO A 781 -18.11 25.02 13.10
C PRO A 781 -17.48 25.03 11.70
N GLN A 782 -17.99 24.20 10.80
CA GLN A 782 -17.56 24.10 9.41
C GLN A 782 -17.99 25.33 8.60
N GLN A 783 -19.15 25.92 8.92
CA GLN A 783 -19.58 27.19 8.35
C GLN A 783 -18.67 28.36 8.74
N ALA A 784 -18.20 28.41 9.99
CA ALA A 784 -17.22 29.42 10.42
C ALA A 784 -15.92 29.34 9.60
N CYS A 785 -15.43 28.13 9.32
CA CYS A 785 -14.26 27.91 8.45
C CYS A 785 -14.50 28.38 7.01
N LEU A 786 -15.69 28.13 6.45
CA LEU A 786 -16.07 28.64 5.12
C LEU A 786 -16.26 30.17 5.11
N GLN A 787 -16.68 30.78 6.23
CA GLN A 787 -16.80 32.23 6.39
C GLN A 787 -15.43 32.93 6.46
N MET A 788 -14.42 32.32 7.10
CA MET A 788 -13.03 32.81 7.08
C MET A 788 -12.48 32.98 5.65
N LEU A 789 -12.96 32.15 4.71
CA LEU A 789 -12.60 32.18 3.31
C LEU A 789 -13.54 33.03 2.44
N GLY A 790 -14.63 33.57 3.01
CA GLY A 790 -15.64 34.35 2.28
C GLY A 790 -16.49 33.56 1.29
N VAL A 791 -16.61 32.23 1.45
CA VAL A 791 -17.27 31.33 0.48
C VAL A 791 -18.40 30.49 1.09
N GLN A 792 -18.90 30.81 2.29
CA GLN A 792 -20.01 30.05 2.88
C GLN A 792 -21.32 30.25 2.08
N GLY A 793 -22.09 29.17 1.91
CA GLY A 793 -23.40 29.24 1.25
C GLY A 793 -23.34 29.32 -0.28
N THR A 794 -24.48 29.66 -0.90
CA THR A 794 -24.58 29.90 -2.35
C THR A 794 -24.16 31.32 -2.72
N SER A 795 -23.50 31.50 -3.86
CA SER A 795 -23.30 32.84 -4.42
C SER A 795 -24.64 33.41 -4.91
N PRO A 796 -25.04 34.64 -4.50
CA PRO A 796 -26.31 35.24 -4.91
C PRO A 796 -26.28 35.76 -6.35
N GLU A 797 -25.12 36.17 -6.85
CA GLU A 797 -24.95 36.76 -8.18
C GLU A 797 -24.67 35.69 -9.25
N GLN A 798 -23.81 34.71 -8.93
CA GLN A 798 -23.34 33.72 -9.90
C GLN A 798 -23.25 32.32 -9.26
N PRO A 799 -24.28 31.47 -9.42
CA PRO A 799 -24.30 30.12 -8.83
C PRO A 799 -23.02 29.32 -9.13
N GLY A 800 -22.50 28.66 -8.09
CA GLY A 800 -21.26 27.90 -8.15
C GLY A 800 -19.98 28.70 -7.93
N GLU A 801 -20.05 30.03 -7.79
CA GLU A 801 -18.83 30.83 -7.63
C GLU A 801 -18.17 30.65 -6.27
N ASN A 802 -18.93 30.43 -5.20
CA ASN A 802 -18.35 30.15 -3.89
C ASN A 802 -17.59 28.81 -3.92
N ALA A 803 -18.17 27.79 -4.55
CA ALA A 803 -17.48 26.51 -4.78
C ALA A 803 -16.26 26.64 -5.71
N ARG A 804 -16.31 27.46 -6.77
CA ARG A 804 -15.14 27.73 -7.62
C ARG A 804 -14.04 28.48 -6.88
N GLN A 805 -14.38 29.48 -6.08
CA GLN A 805 -13.42 30.22 -5.25
C GLN A 805 -12.78 29.32 -4.19
N LEU A 806 -13.53 28.40 -3.58
CA LEU A 806 -12.98 27.40 -2.65
C LEU A 806 -12.00 26.44 -3.35
N ALA A 807 -12.31 25.95 -4.56
CA ALA A 807 -11.39 25.12 -5.33
C ALA A 807 -10.09 25.85 -5.74
N ARG A 808 -10.18 27.15 -6.06
CA ARG A 808 -9.01 28.02 -6.27
C ARG A 808 -8.15 28.13 -5.01
N VAL A 809 -8.76 28.35 -3.84
CA VAL A 809 -8.06 28.37 -2.53
C VAL A 809 -7.40 27.02 -2.23
N VAL A 810 -8.09 25.90 -2.44
CA VAL A 810 -7.51 24.55 -2.24
C VAL A 810 -6.28 24.35 -3.13
N CYS A 811 -6.38 24.63 -4.43
CA CYS A 811 -5.28 24.45 -5.38
C CYS A 811 -4.06 25.34 -5.06
N ALA A 812 -4.30 26.60 -4.69
CA ALA A 812 -3.25 27.52 -4.27
C ALA A 812 -2.60 27.15 -2.92
N THR A 813 -3.38 26.60 -1.97
CA THR A 813 -2.84 26.10 -0.70
C THR A 813 -2.04 24.82 -0.91
N VAL A 814 -2.45 23.96 -1.86
CA VAL A 814 -1.64 22.81 -2.30
C VAL A 814 -0.31 23.29 -2.85
N LEU A 815 -0.29 24.29 -3.75
CA LEU A 815 0.95 24.87 -4.29
C LEU A 815 1.86 25.42 -3.18
N ALA A 816 1.30 26.12 -2.19
CA ALA A 816 2.04 26.58 -1.00
C ALA A 816 2.66 25.41 -0.21
N GLY A 817 1.87 24.36 0.04
CA GLY A 817 2.32 23.15 0.72
C GLY A 817 3.44 22.43 -0.04
N GLU A 818 3.26 22.22 -1.35
CA GLU A 818 4.24 21.58 -2.24
C GLU A 818 5.58 22.32 -2.21
N LEU A 819 5.54 23.65 -2.36
CA LEU A 819 6.72 24.52 -2.35
C LEU A 819 7.54 24.38 -1.06
N SER A 820 6.88 24.37 0.10
CA SER A 820 7.57 24.24 1.40
C SER A 820 8.12 22.83 1.64
N LEU A 821 7.34 21.78 1.33
CA LEU A 821 7.77 20.39 1.55
C LEU A 821 8.92 20.00 0.62
N MET A 822 8.84 20.35 -0.66
CA MET A 822 9.90 20.09 -1.63
C MET A 822 11.20 20.80 -1.24
N ALA A 823 11.12 22.02 -0.70
CA ALA A 823 12.29 22.72 -0.17
C ALA A 823 12.87 22.08 1.10
N ALA A 824 12.03 21.61 2.03
CA ALA A 824 12.48 20.86 3.19
C ALA A 824 13.14 19.52 2.83
N LEU A 825 12.67 18.84 1.78
CA LEU A 825 13.29 17.64 1.23
C LEU A 825 14.64 17.95 0.55
N ALA A 826 14.68 18.94 -0.36
CA ALA A 826 15.89 19.33 -1.09
C ALA A 826 17.01 19.83 -0.16
N ALA A 827 16.67 20.42 0.99
CA ALA A 827 17.62 20.85 2.02
C ALA A 827 17.94 19.76 3.08
N GLY A 828 17.33 18.57 3.01
CA GLY A 828 17.54 17.50 4.00
C GLY A 828 17.00 17.83 5.42
N HIS A 829 16.02 18.73 5.52
CA HIS A 829 15.49 19.24 6.79
C HIS A 829 14.31 18.45 7.35
N LEU A 830 13.63 17.61 6.54
CA LEU A 830 12.37 16.95 6.91
C LEU A 830 12.41 16.25 8.27
N VAL A 831 13.42 15.39 8.50
CA VAL A 831 13.53 14.59 9.75
C VAL A 831 13.65 15.49 10.97
N LYS A 832 14.44 16.57 10.89
CA LYS A 832 14.64 17.51 12.01
C LYS A 832 13.32 18.20 12.38
N SER A 833 12.57 18.69 11.39
CA SER A 833 11.29 19.35 11.62
C SER A 833 10.23 18.40 12.22
N HIS A 834 10.14 17.16 11.72
CA HIS A 834 9.21 16.16 12.27
C HIS A 834 9.55 15.77 13.71
N MET A 835 10.83 15.68 14.09
CA MET A 835 11.22 15.41 15.48
C MET A 835 10.81 16.56 16.42
N THR A 836 10.99 17.83 16.03
CA THR A 836 10.67 18.99 16.88
C THR A 836 9.16 19.26 17.06
N HIS A 837 8.31 18.86 16.11
CA HIS A 837 6.88 19.24 16.13
C HIS A 837 5.88 18.09 15.93
N ASN A 838 6.34 16.87 15.63
CA ASN A 838 5.48 15.71 15.33
C ASN A 838 5.89 14.47 16.14
N SER A 839 6.58 14.68 17.28
CA SER A 839 6.98 13.63 18.23
C SER A 839 6.67 14.08 19.65
N ALA A 840 5.89 13.29 20.41
CA ALA A 840 5.51 13.60 21.79
C ALA A 840 6.66 13.47 22.82
N VAL A 841 7.89 13.21 22.34
CA VAL A 841 9.05 12.82 23.17
C VAL A 841 9.58 13.99 24.00
N ASP A 842 9.59 15.21 23.47
CA ASP A 842 10.17 16.38 24.18
C ASP A 842 9.39 16.74 25.45
N VAL A 843 8.06 16.55 25.47
CA VAL A 843 7.24 16.82 26.68
C VAL A 843 7.59 15.82 27.80
N MET A 844 7.83 14.56 27.45
CA MET A 844 8.17 13.52 28.43
C MET A 844 9.61 13.68 28.94
N MET A 845 10.54 14.13 28.10
CA MET A 845 11.94 14.33 28.50
C MET A 845 12.11 15.55 29.43
N THR A 846 11.35 16.63 29.24
CA THR A 846 11.32 17.76 30.21
C THR A 846 10.70 17.39 31.56
N CYS A 847 9.65 16.56 31.58
CA CYS A 847 9.08 16.07 32.84
C CYS A 847 10.03 15.12 33.59
N VAL A 848 10.81 14.28 32.88
CA VAL A 848 11.78 13.37 33.51
C VAL A 848 13.04 14.11 33.99
N GLN A 849 13.50 15.16 33.30
CA GLN A 849 14.66 15.94 33.74
C GLN A 849 14.35 16.85 34.96
N ASN A 850 13.13 17.38 35.07
CA ASN A 850 12.71 18.17 36.24
C ASN A 850 12.33 17.31 37.47
N ALA A 851 12.23 15.99 37.35
CA ALA A 851 11.87 15.11 38.46
C ALA A 851 13.03 14.76 39.41
N ASN A 852 14.28 15.10 39.06
CA ASN A 852 15.49 14.71 39.81
C ASN A 852 16.16 15.85 40.61
N LEU A 853 15.50 17.01 40.75
CA LEU A 853 16.01 18.17 41.48
C LEU A 853 14.91 18.83 42.34
N MET A 854 14.52 18.18 43.44
CA MET A 854 14.16 18.76 44.76
C MET A 854 13.43 17.76 45.66
N PRO A 855 14.01 17.37 46.80
CA PRO A 855 13.32 17.38 48.08
C PRO A 855 13.47 18.77 48.74
N GLU A 856 12.65 19.03 49.77
CA GLU A 856 12.71 20.20 50.67
C GLU A 856 12.37 21.57 50.05
N CYS A 857 11.08 21.94 50.09
CA CYS A 857 10.60 22.91 51.09
C CYS A 857 9.06 22.96 51.14
N MET A 858 8.49 22.59 52.28
CA MET A 858 7.14 23.05 52.66
C MET A 858 7.22 24.49 53.19
N LEU A 859 6.05 25.16 53.29
CA LEU A 859 5.81 26.47 53.91
C LEU A 859 6.27 27.66 53.04
N TYR A 860 5.38 28.23 52.22
CA TYR A 860 4.35 29.18 52.64
C TYR A 860 3.22 29.29 51.61
#